data_AF-A0A936U429-F1
#
_entry.id   AF-A0A936U429-F1
#
_cell.length_a   1.000
_cell.length_b   1.000
_cell.length_c   1.000
_cell.angle_alpha   90.00
_cell.angle_beta   90.00
_cell.angle_gamma   90.00
#
_symmetry.space_group_name_H-M   'P 1'
#
loop_
_entity.id
_entity.type
_entity.pdbx_description
1 polymer ?
#
loop_
_entity_poly.entity_id
_entity_poly.type
_entity_poly.pdbx_seq_one_letter_code
_entity_poly.pdbx_strand_id
1 'polypeptide(L)'
;MSSSSMLASESWWQRIGFSAQVGVRALPELDADRQSSVPGLYIVGDLADAPIIKAALHQGHALGQRIAAGLGAPSEDPELLDVLIVGAGPAGIGAALALEGGPFRHRVIERELPFATIHHFPKKKLIFAEPRSLPTPGGLWFDDAPVDELVRRWEDALAAKNLPIEAPLELLGLRRVSGELHCEVQAGPGGAKRALRARRVILATGRRGNLTRLNVPGEDDEDRVKHALIDPALYAGRRLLIIGGGDSAVEAACDCAEAGAVVTLAHRGAALTRPKEKNLQRLRALASAGRLTVHADAQARDLAGDAALLSVAGAERRVPFDDALVLIGAALPTDFLRRLGVRMEGDPSPGRVAWIVSFAVFTWLFYVLKQKKGYFPFGEGDVLGAVPKLLEVDLGFRTVDASFWGTCLYSALILGFGLKALARWPSPTQRRRLWSLIGFQWVFLFGIPELLAPLVIERPWKVYALTVPWPLSIWSLVDAPSWAGGDTLTAVLWLGVGALSAFVLIPWYVRRNGEAFCSTLCGCGGLAETVGDLFRHLAPRGAAAKRAEGAGQLILFMAVPVTLLILNDAWQFVAAGALYNVKAFAQSWYGLVVDFWLASIAGVALYPVLGNRVWCRFFCPLRAYMERLARRFAKVAILSNNKCISCGECTRHCQMGIDVMAYAQRQRELSNGDSACIQCGICVEVCPMDVLRLGERGEWKLAI
;
A
#
# COMPACT_ATOMS: atom_id res chain seq x y z
N MET A 1 2.21 6.87 42.73
CA MET A 1 2.93 5.86 41.92
C MET A 1 2.68 6.20 40.46
N SER A 2 3.73 6.57 39.75
CA SER A 2 3.69 7.14 38.40
C SER A 2 3.15 6.15 37.37
N SER A 3 2.02 6.48 36.75
CA SER A 3 1.53 5.83 35.55
C SER A 3 2.38 6.30 34.37
N SER A 4 3.52 5.65 34.17
CA SER A 4 4.29 5.72 32.93
C SER A 4 3.36 5.37 31.77
N SER A 5 3.08 6.36 30.93
CA SER A 5 2.45 6.16 29.64
C SER A 5 3.25 5.13 28.85
N MET A 6 2.68 3.94 28.66
CA MET A 6 3.08 3.07 27.56
C MET A 6 2.67 3.76 26.25
N LEU A 7 3.40 4.82 25.89
CA LEU A 7 3.58 5.19 24.49
C LEU A 7 4.07 3.91 23.83
N ALA A 8 3.23 3.30 22.99
CA ALA A 8 3.62 2.16 22.18
C ALA A 8 4.96 2.48 21.53
N SER A 9 6.04 1.86 22.03
CA SER A 9 7.38 2.18 21.60
C SER A 9 7.44 1.95 20.11
N GLU A 10 7.69 3.01 19.32
CA GLU A 10 7.90 2.86 17.88
C GLU A 10 8.88 1.70 17.68
N SER A 11 8.42 0.66 16.98
CA SER A 11 9.21 -0.52 16.69
C SER A 11 10.54 -0.10 16.04
N TRP A 12 11.61 -0.85 16.29
CA TRP A 12 12.92 -0.51 15.74
C TRP A 12 12.89 -0.29 14.21
N TRP A 13 12.04 -1.05 13.50
CA TRP A 13 11.75 -0.93 12.07
C TRP A 13 11.18 0.43 11.66
N GLN A 14 10.28 1.00 12.45
CA GLN A 14 9.72 2.34 12.22
C GLN A 14 10.80 3.41 12.37
N ARG A 15 11.65 3.29 13.40
CA ARG A 15 12.73 4.25 13.66
C ARG A 15 13.77 4.30 12.54
N ILE A 16 14.11 3.16 11.94
CA ILE A 16 15.07 3.11 10.83
C ILE A 16 14.44 3.43 9.46
N GLY A 17 13.12 3.62 9.37
CA GLY A 17 12.44 3.92 8.11
C GLY A 17 12.39 2.73 7.14
N PHE A 18 12.21 1.51 7.68
CA PHE A 18 11.91 0.28 6.94
C PHE A 18 10.52 -0.21 7.37
N SER A 19 9.50 0.62 7.16
CA SER A 19 8.15 0.39 7.68
C SER A 19 7.12 0.43 6.56
N ALA A 20 6.15 -0.47 6.59
CA ALA A 20 5.03 -0.47 5.65
C ALA A 20 4.13 0.77 5.79
N GLN A 21 4.18 1.49 6.92
CA GLN A 21 3.26 2.58 7.22
C GLN A 21 3.71 3.95 6.66
N VAL A 22 4.92 4.07 6.10
CA VAL A 22 5.40 5.37 5.57
C VAL A 22 4.54 5.78 4.38
N GLY A 23 3.85 6.92 4.48
CA GLY A 23 2.95 7.43 3.44
C GLY A 23 1.66 6.63 3.27
N VAL A 24 1.38 5.69 4.19
CA VAL A 24 0.20 4.83 4.19
C VAL A 24 -0.54 4.98 5.50
N ARG A 25 -1.86 4.91 5.44
CA ARG A 25 -2.70 4.94 6.63
C ARG A 25 -2.75 3.55 7.26
N ALA A 26 -2.61 3.50 8.58
CA ALA A 26 -2.98 2.30 9.33
C ALA A 26 -4.51 2.12 9.25
N LEU A 27 -4.97 0.88 9.07
CA LEU A 27 -6.38 0.56 8.93
C LEU A 27 -6.74 -0.70 9.72
N PRO A 28 -8.00 -0.84 10.16
CA PRO A 28 -8.53 -2.06 10.75
C PRO A 28 -8.44 -3.25 9.79
N GLU A 29 -8.26 -4.45 10.34
CA GLU A 29 -8.46 -5.69 9.59
C GLU A 29 -9.97 -5.91 9.39
N LEU A 30 -10.40 -5.96 8.12
CA LEU A 30 -11.80 -6.14 7.74
C LEU A 30 -11.96 -7.31 6.76
N ASP A 31 -13.09 -7.99 6.82
CA ASP A 31 -13.47 -8.99 5.81
C ASP A 31 -14.05 -8.35 4.53
N ALA A 32 -14.50 -9.18 3.59
CA ALA A 32 -15.10 -8.72 2.33
C ALA A 32 -16.40 -7.92 2.54
N ASP A 33 -17.10 -8.16 3.66
CA ASP A 33 -18.34 -7.48 4.04
C ASP A 33 -18.11 -6.27 4.93
N ARG A 34 -16.85 -5.88 5.16
CA ARG A 34 -16.43 -4.77 6.03
C ARG A 34 -16.73 -5.02 7.51
N GLN A 35 -16.93 -6.27 7.90
CA GLN A 35 -17.01 -6.65 9.30
C GLN A 35 -15.59 -6.65 9.90
N SER A 36 -15.47 -6.10 11.10
CA SER A 36 -14.23 -6.13 11.87
C SER A 36 -14.01 -7.50 12.52
N SER A 37 -12.91 -7.65 13.27
CA SER A 37 -12.67 -8.82 14.14
C SER A 37 -13.73 -9.02 15.23
N VAL A 38 -14.63 -8.05 15.44
CA VAL A 38 -15.75 -8.14 16.38
C VAL A 38 -17.03 -8.45 15.60
N PRO A 39 -17.62 -9.66 15.78
CA PRO A 39 -18.82 -10.05 15.05
C PRO A 39 -19.98 -9.07 15.28
N GLY A 40 -20.58 -8.60 14.18
CA GLY A 40 -21.67 -7.61 14.18
C GLY A 40 -21.22 -6.15 14.14
N LEU A 41 -19.93 -5.86 14.33
CA LEU A 41 -19.35 -4.52 14.19
C LEU A 41 -18.70 -4.35 12.81
N TYR A 42 -19.25 -3.44 12.02
CA TYR A 42 -18.76 -3.07 10.69
C TYR A 42 -18.10 -1.70 10.70
N ILE A 43 -17.17 -1.46 9.78
CA ILE A 43 -16.43 -0.20 9.68
C ILE A 43 -16.52 0.35 8.25
N VAL A 44 -16.81 1.64 8.11
CA VAL A 44 -16.94 2.33 6.82
C VAL A 44 -16.25 3.71 6.80
N GLY A 45 -16.10 4.28 5.61
CA GLY A 45 -15.52 5.59 5.36
C GLY A 45 -13.99 5.57 5.36
N ASP A 46 -13.38 6.62 5.89
CA ASP A 46 -11.92 6.79 5.87
C ASP A 46 -11.17 5.71 6.68
N LEU A 47 -11.85 5.05 7.62
CA LEU A 47 -11.35 3.86 8.34
C LEU A 47 -11.43 2.56 7.53
N ALA A 48 -12.03 2.58 6.34
CA ALA A 48 -12.25 1.40 5.49
C ALA A 48 -11.90 1.67 4.02
N ASP A 49 -10.77 2.37 3.78
CA ASP A 49 -10.25 2.69 2.44
C ASP A 49 -11.19 3.58 1.57
N ALA A 50 -12.14 4.31 2.17
CA ALA A 50 -13.01 5.26 1.45
C ALA A 50 -12.78 6.72 1.92
N PRO A 51 -11.70 7.37 1.44
CA PRO A 51 -11.23 8.62 2.03
C PRO A 51 -11.85 9.90 1.47
N ILE A 52 -12.63 9.77 0.40
CA ILE A 52 -13.32 10.86 -0.30
C ILE A 52 -14.80 10.80 0.01
N ILE A 53 -15.43 11.98 0.08
CA ILE A 53 -16.82 12.15 0.52
C ILE A 53 -17.78 11.25 -0.25
N LYS A 54 -17.71 11.24 -1.58
CA LYS A 54 -18.63 10.46 -2.43
C LYS A 54 -18.45 8.95 -2.26
N ALA A 55 -17.21 8.46 -2.24
CA ALA A 55 -16.98 7.03 -2.02
C ALA A 55 -17.35 6.59 -0.61
N ALA A 56 -17.11 7.44 0.40
CA ALA A 56 -17.53 7.18 1.79
C ALA A 56 -19.05 7.05 1.89
N LEU A 57 -19.77 8.01 1.32
CA LEU A 57 -21.24 8.02 1.24
C LEU A 57 -21.78 6.77 0.53
N HIS A 58 -21.24 6.44 -0.65
CA HIS A 58 -21.62 5.25 -1.40
C HIS A 58 -21.29 3.94 -0.66
N GLN A 59 -20.11 3.85 -0.05
CA GLN A 59 -19.70 2.67 0.73
C GLN A 59 -20.62 2.45 1.94
N GLY A 60 -20.96 3.52 2.67
CA GLY A 60 -21.91 3.48 3.77
C GLY A 60 -23.29 2.99 3.31
N HIS A 61 -23.79 3.56 2.21
CA HIS A 61 -25.09 3.17 1.65
C HIS A 61 -25.14 1.70 1.22
N ALA A 62 -24.15 1.24 0.46
CA ALA A 62 -24.06 -0.15 0.03
C ALA A 62 -23.93 -1.13 1.21
N LEU A 63 -23.25 -0.74 2.30
CA LEU A 63 -23.21 -1.56 3.50
C LEU A 63 -24.57 -1.60 4.21
N GLY A 64 -25.25 -0.45 4.35
CA GLY A 64 -26.58 -0.39 4.96
C GLY A 64 -27.58 -1.29 4.26
N GLN A 65 -27.60 -1.28 2.92
CA GLN A 65 -28.44 -2.18 2.11
C GLN A 65 -28.12 -3.67 2.36
N ARG A 66 -26.83 -4.03 2.41
CA ARG A 66 -26.42 -5.41 2.68
C ARG A 66 -26.79 -5.87 4.09
N ILE A 67 -26.61 -5.01 5.09
CA ILE A 67 -27.00 -5.31 6.48
C ILE A 67 -28.51 -5.51 6.57
N ALA A 68 -29.30 -4.63 5.95
CA ALA A 68 -30.76 -4.78 5.89
C ALA A 68 -31.17 -6.13 5.26
N ALA A 69 -30.55 -6.50 4.14
CA ALA A 69 -30.81 -7.78 3.47
C ALA A 69 -30.42 -9.00 4.33
N GLY A 70 -29.41 -8.88 5.19
CA GLY A 70 -28.89 -9.96 6.03
C GLY A 70 -29.46 -10.02 7.47
N LEU A 71 -30.25 -9.04 7.89
CA LEU A 71 -30.79 -8.96 9.27
C LEU A 71 -31.97 -9.92 9.53
N GLY A 72 -32.66 -10.38 8.48
CA GLY A 72 -33.89 -11.15 8.62
C GLY A 72 -35.06 -10.29 9.11
N ALA A 73 -35.88 -10.80 10.03
CA ALA A 73 -36.97 -10.04 10.62
C ALA A 73 -36.45 -8.93 11.56
N PRO A 74 -37.17 -7.79 11.69
CA PRO A 74 -36.90 -6.77 12.70
C PRO A 74 -37.00 -7.33 14.12
N SER A 75 -36.31 -6.70 15.06
CA SER A 75 -36.43 -7.08 16.47
C SER A 75 -37.79 -6.72 17.07
N GLU A 76 -38.35 -7.65 17.86
CA GLU A 76 -39.57 -7.42 18.65
C GLU A 76 -39.31 -6.63 19.94
N ASP A 77 -38.07 -6.62 20.45
CA ASP A 77 -37.68 -5.87 21.67
C ASP A 77 -37.61 -4.37 21.33
N PRO A 78 -38.44 -3.50 21.97
CA PRO A 78 -38.47 -2.07 21.68
C PRO A 78 -37.16 -1.33 22.04
N GLU A 79 -36.37 -1.87 22.96
CA GLU A 79 -35.11 -1.27 23.43
C GLU A 79 -33.89 -1.76 22.63
N LEU A 80 -34.08 -2.74 21.74
CA LEU A 80 -33.03 -3.27 20.88
C LEU A 80 -33.07 -2.57 19.51
N LEU A 81 -31.97 -1.94 19.11
CA LEU A 81 -31.79 -1.44 17.76
C LEU A 81 -31.41 -2.59 16.82
N ASP A 82 -31.98 -2.61 15.62
CA ASP A 82 -31.48 -3.51 14.57
C ASP A 82 -30.10 -3.03 14.09
N VAL A 83 -29.93 -1.71 13.93
CA VAL A 83 -28.68 -1.08 13.51
C VAL A 83 -28.39 0.20 14.30
N LEU A 84 -27.22 0.27 14.93
CA LEU A 84 -26.67 1.52 15.46
C LEU A 84 -25.57 2.04 14.53
N ILE A 85 -25.70 3.28 14.09
CA ILE A 85 -24.71 3.95 13.24
C ILE A 85 -23.95 4.97 14.09
N VAL A 86 -22.62 4.91 14.08
CA VAL A 86 -21.76 5.74 14.93
C VAL A 86 -20.94 6.68 14.05
N GLY A 87 -21.28 7.96 14.08
CA GLY A 87 -20.74 9.04 13.25
C GLY A 87 -21.73 9.45 12.16
N ALA A 88 -22.08 10.75 12.11
CA ALA A 88 -22.94 11.38 11.12
C ALA A 88 -22.12 12.12 10.03
N GLY A 89 -20.95 11.57 9.67
CA GLY A 89 -20.23 11.95 8.46
C GLY A 89 -20.86 11.33 7.19
N PRO A 90 -20.27 11.57 6.01
CA PRO A 90 -20.80 11.06 4.74
C PRO A 90 -21.08 9.56 4.74
N ALA A 91 -20.18 8.73 5.28
CA ALA A 91 -20.39 7.28 5.33
C ALA A 91 -21.55 6.86 6.26
N GLY A 92 -21.68 7.48 7.44
CA GLY A 92 -22.76 7.16 8.37
C GLY A 92 -24.11 7.60 7.84
N ILE A 93 -24.19 8.81 7.26
CA ILE A 93 -25.39 9.29 6.58
C ILE A 93 -25.75 8.39 5.39
N GLY A 94 -24.78 7.93 4.61
CA GLY A 94 -25.01 6.97 3.53
C GLY A 94 -25.68 5.69 4.03
N ALA A 95 -25.20 5.14 5.15
CA ALA A 95 -25.79 3.97 5.79
C ALA A 95 -27.20 4.24 6.33
N ALA A 96 -27.44 5.42 6.92
CA ALA A 96 -28.77 5.81 7.39
C ALA A 96 -29.78 5.93 6.24
N LEU A 97 -29.38 6.59 5.14
CA LEU A 97 -30.19 6.70 3.91
C LEU A 97 -30.53 5.34 3.29
N ALA A 98 -29.71 4.30 3.51
CA ALA A 98 -30.01 2.95 3.04
C ALA A 98 -31.07 2.23 3.88
N LEU A 99 -31.26 2.66 5.13
CA LEU A 99 -32.23 2.10 6.08
C LEU A 99 -33.51 2.96 6.18
N GLU A 100 -33.50 4.14 5.57
CA GLU A 100 -34.62 5.09 5.51
C GLU A 100 -35.86 4.41 4.91
N GLY A 101 -37.01 4.53 5.59
CA GLY A 101 -38.28 3.94 5.16
C GLY A 101 -38.37 2.41 5.27
N GLY A 102 -37.32 1.75 5.75
CA GLY A 102 -37.30 0.31 5.98
C GLY A 102 -37.94 -0.11 7.31
N PRO A 103 -38.19 -1.42 7.52
CA PRO A 103 -38.80 -1.94 8.75
C PRO A 103 -37.83 -2.02 9.94
N PHE A 104 -36.55 -1.75 9.74
CA PHE A 104 -35.51 -1.93 10.75
C PHE A 104 -35.33 -0.68 11.62
N ARG A 105 -35.35 -0.87 12.93
CA ARG A 105 -35.12 0.21 13.89
C ARG A 105 -33.64 0.59 13.90
N HIS A 106 -33.35 1.83 13.55
CA HIS A 106 -31.97 2.33 13.54
C HIS A 106 -31.84 3.71 14.16
N ARG A 107 -30.63 4.05 14.60
CA ARG A 107 -30.27 5.37 15.12
C ARG A 107 -28.86 5.75 14.67
N VAL A 108 -28.65 7.03 14.40
CA VAL A 108 -27.33 7.60 14.14
C VAL A 108 -26.92 8.40 15.37
N ILE A 109 -25.72 8.16 15.89
CA ILE A 109 -25.15 8.95 16.99
C ILE A 109 -23.93 9.73 16.47
N GLU A 110 -23.79 10.98 16.88
CA GLU A 110 -22.67 11.84 16.46
C GLU A 110 -22.13 12.61 17.67
N ARG A 111 -20.81 12.60 17.85
CA ARG A 111 -20.14 13.22 19.00
C ARG A 111 -20.34 14.74 19.04
N GLU A 112 -20.32 15.37 17.87
CA GLU A 112 -20.45 16.83 17.74
C GLU A 112 -21.74 17.20 17.00
N LEU A 113 -21.64 17.56 15.74
CA LEU A 113 -22.76 17.86 14.84
C LEU A 113 -22.63 17.06 13.54
N PRO A 114 -23.73 16.83 12.79
CA PRO A 114 -23.67 16.20 11.47
C PRO A 114 -22.62 16.86 10.58
N PHE A 115 -21.86 16.04 9.85
CA PHE A 115 -20.78 16.50 8.97
C PHE A 115 -19.68 17.36 9.62
N ALA A 116 -19.46 17.32 10.94
CA ALA A 116 -18.47 18.16 11.67
C ALA A 116 -17.11 18.30 10.97
N THR A 117 -16.57 17.23 10.39
CA THR A 117 -15.31 17.27 9.63
C THR A 117 -15.33 18.24 8.45
N ILE A 118 -16.45 18.36 7.74
CA ILE A 118 -16.63 19.28 6.61
C ILE A 118 -16.78 20.71 7.12
N HIS A 119 -17.48 20.93 8.23
CA HIS A 119 -17.58 22.25 8.89
C HIS A 119 -16.20 22.79 9.31
N HIS A 120 -15.25 21.91 9.63
CA HIS A 120 -13.88 22.29 10.01
C HIS A 120 -12.96 22.62 8.81
N PHE A 121 -13.46 22.57 7.57
CA PHE A 121 -12.71 23.07 6.42
C PHE A 121 -12.88 24.58 6.25
N PRO A 122 -11.89 25.28 5.66
CA PRO A 122 -12.05 26.69 5.33
C PRO A 122 -13.29 26.92 4.48
N LYS A 123 -14.12 27.93 4.84
CA LYS A 123 -15.44 28.13 4.23
C LYS A 123 -15.43 28.21 2.69
N LYS A 124 -14.44 28.90 2.13
CA LYS A 124 -14.29 29.11 0.67
C LYS A 124 -13.57 27.96 -0.04
N LYS A 125 -13.21 26.90 0.68
CA LYS A 125 -12.49 25.76 0.08
C LYS A 125 -13.41 25.04 -0.89
N LEU A 126 -12.94 24.85 -2.12
CA LEU A 126 -13.67 24.07 -3.11
C LEU A 126 -13.56 22.58 -2.78
N ILE A 127 -14.71 21.90 -2.69
CA ILE A 127 -14.82 20.46 -2.54
C ILE A 127 -15.17 19.86 -3.90
N PHE A 128 -14.38 18.88 -4.34
CA PHE A 128 -14.61 18.19 -5.60
C PHE A 128 -15.49 16.95 -5.39
N ALA A 129 -16.52 16.79 -6.22
CA ALA A 129 -17.42 15.64 -6.20
C ALA A 129 -16.88 14.45 -7.01
N GLU A 130 -15.67 14.02 -6.66
CA GLU A 130 -15.01 12.84 -7.25
C GLU A 130 -15.32 11.54 -6.47
N PRO A 131 -15.28 10.37 -7.14
CA PRO A 131 -15.13 10.21 -8.58
C PRO A 131 -16.46 10.51 -9.28
N ARG A 132 -16.40 11.16 -10.45
CA ARG A 132 -17.59 11.47 -11.26
C ARG A 132 -18.41 10.23 -11.64
N SER A 133 -17.76 9.08 -11.78
CA SER A 133 -18.39 7.82 -12.15
C SER A 133 -19.30 7.23 -11.07
N LEU A 134 -19.15 7.63 -9.81
CA LEU A 134 -20.02 7.14 -8.73
C LEU A 134 -21.26 8.03 -8.61
N PRO A 135 -22.48 7.45 -8.55
CA PRO A 135 -23.68 8.20 -8.26
C PRO A 135 -23.71 8.62 -6.78
N THR A 136 -24.48 9.67 -6.47
CA THR A 136 -24.74 10.08 -5.10
C THR A 136 -25.99 9.35 -4.58
N PRO A 137 -25.89 8.51 -3.54
CA PRO A 137 -27.00 7.69 -3.08
C PRO A 137 -28.04 8.49 -2.27
N GLY A 138 -29.24 7.93 -2.14
CA GLY A 138 -30.28 8.42 -1.23
C GLY A 138 -30.89 9.78 -1.59
N GLY A 139 -30.74 10.22 -2.85
CA GLY A 139 -31.26 11.52 -3.31
C GLY A 139 -30.52 12.73 -2.74
N LEU A 140 -29.37 12.53 -2.09
CA LEU A 140 -28.54 13.63 -1.60
C LEU A 140 -27.82 14.30 -2.77
N TRP A 141 -27.88 15.62 -2.88
CA TRP A 141 -27.14 16.36 -3.90
C TRP A 141 -25.64 16.39 -3.57
N PHE A 142 -24.74 16.21 -4.54
CA PHE A 142 -23.31 16.43 -4.33
C PHE A 142 -22.57 16.70 -5.65
N ASP A 143 -22.26 17.99 -5.88
CA ASP A 143 -21.43 18.47 -6.99
C ASP A 143 -20.26 19.33 -6.47
N ASP A 144 -19.41 19.80 -7.37
CA ASP A 144 -18.30 20.68 -7.01
C ASP A 144 -18.84 21.98 -6.43
N ALA A 145 -18.52 22.24 -5.16
CA ALA A 145 -19.04 23.40 -4.44
C ALA A 145 -18.09 23.85 -3.33
N PRO A 146 -18.12 25.14 -2.97
CA PRO A 146 -17.55 25.63 -1.72
C PRO A 146 -18.15 24.91 -0.50
N VAL A 147 -17.39 24.87 0.60
CA VAL A 147 -17.80 24.17 1.85
C VAL A 147 -19.11 24.72 2.41
N ASP A 148 -19.29 26.04 2.42
CA ASP A 148 -20.48 26.69 2.97
C ASP A 148 -21.77 26.34 2.20
N GLU A 149 -21.71 26.34 0.87
CA GLU A 149 -22.82 25.90 0.03
C GLU A 149 -23.14 24.42 0.24
N LEU A 150 -22.11 23.57 0.29
CA LEU A 150 -22.24 22.13 0.50
C LEU A 150 -22.94 21.82 1.83
N VAL A 151 -22.43 22.41 2.92
CA VAL A 151 -22.97 22.23 4.27
C VAL A 151 -24.44 22.64 4.32
N ARG A 152 -24.77 23.85 3.85
CA ARG A 152 -26.14 24.36 3.88
C ARG A 152 -27.12 23.44 3.16
N ARG A 153 -26.80 23.04 1.93
CA ARG A 153 -27.68 22.14 1.14
C ARG A 153 -27.84 20.77 1.78
N TRP A 154 -26.81 20.27 2.46
CA TRP A 154 -26.86 18.98 3.15
C TRP A 154 -27.65 19.04 4.45
N GLU A 155 -27.55 20.11 5.21
CA GLU A 155 -28.40 20.36 6.39
C GLU A 155 -29.87 20.42 6.00
N ASP A 156 -30.20 21.19 4.95
CA ASP A 156 -31.57 21.27 4.39
C ASP A 156 -32.09 19.88 4.01
N ALA A 157 -31.25 19.07 3.36
CA ALA A 157 -31.60 17.70 2.95
C ALA A 157 -31.78 16.74 4.14
N LEU A 158 -30.95 16.84 5.18
CA LEU A 158 -31.09 16.04 6.40
C LEU A 158 -32.39 16.38 7.13
N ALA A 159 -32.71 17.66 7.25
CA ALA A 159 -33.95 18.13 7.89
C ALA A 159 -35.19 17.61 7.14
N ALA A 160 -35.18 17.66 5.81
CA ALA A 160 -36.28 17.17 4.99
C ALA A 160 -36.52 15.66 5.10
N LYS A 161 -35.47 14.88 5.38
CA LYS A 161 -35.50 13.41 5.45
C LYS A 161 -35.84 12.85 6.84
N ASN A 162 -35.78 13.68 7.88
CA ASN A 162 -36.07 13.29 9.26
C ASN A 162 -35.30 12.03 9.73
N LEU A 163 -34.01 11.94 9.40
CA LEU A 163 -33.17 10.83 9.83
C LEU A 163 -33.02 10.82 11.36
N PRO A 164 -32.99 9.64 12.03
CA PRO A 164 -32.94 9.53 13.49
C PRO A 164 -31.52 9.80 14.03
N ILE A 165 -31.08 11.05 13.92
CA ILE A 165 -29.75 11.51 14.35
C ILE A 165 -29.84 12.09 15.77
N GLU A 166 -29.00 11.58 16.67
CA GLU A 166 -28.84 12.08 18.04
C GLU A 166 -27.43 12.64 18.22
N ALA A 167 -27.35 13.96 18.46
CA ALA A 167 -26.10 14.70 18.60
C ALA A 167 -26.29 15.85 19.62
N PRO A 168 -25.33 16.13 20.51
CA PRO A 168 -24.05 15.42 20.70
C PRO A 168 -24.22 14.12 21.52
N LEU A 169 -23.69 13.01 21.00
CA LEU A 169 -23.66 11.70 21.65
C LEU A 169 -22.47 10.85 21.15
N GLU A 170 -21.49 10.61 22.02
CA GLU A 170 -20.24 9.90 21.71
C GLU A 170 -20.30 8.42 22.11
N LEU A 171 -19.73 7.54 21.28
CA LEU A 171 -19.48 6.13 21.65
C LEU A 171 -18.18 6.02 22.46
N LEU A 172 -18.27 5.59 23.71
CA LEU A 172 -17.10 5.38 24.58
C LEU A 172 -16.54 3.96 24.50
N GLY A 173 -17.42 2.97 24.33
CA GLY A 173 -17.03 1.57 24.35
C GLY A 173 -18.15 0.66 23.86
N LEU A 174 -17.77 -0.57 23.50
CA LEU A 174 -18.69 -1.60 23.03
C LEU A 174 -18.26 -2.95 23.60
N ARG A 175 -19.24 -3.76 23.98
CA ARG A 175 -19.02 -5.17 24.37
C ARG A 175 -20.09 -6.06 23.74
N ARG A 176 -19.69 -7.27 23.36
CA ARG A 176 -20.63 -8.27 22.83
C ARG A 176 -21.17 -9.12 23.98
N VAL A 177 -22.51 -9.18 24.12
CA VAL A 177 -23.21 -9.93 25.18
C VAL A 177 -24.33 -10.72 24.53
N SER A 178 -24.35 -12.05 24.70
CA SER A 178 -25.41 -12.94 24.19
C SER A 178 -25.76 -12.76 22.70
N GLY A 179 -24.79 -12.36 21.87
CA GLY A 179 -25.01 -12.14 20.44
C GLY A 179 -25.35 -10.70 20.04
N GLU A 180 -25.59 -9.82 21.01
CA GLU A 180 -25.89 -8.40 20.84
C GLU A 180 -24.68 -7.53 21.18
N LEU A 181 -24.69 -6.27 20.71
CA LEU A 181 -23.67 -5.28 21.00
C LEU A 181 -24.23 -4.25 21.98
N HIS A 182 -23.63 -4.21 23.18
CA HIS A 182 -23.95 -3.23 24.21
C HIS A 182 -22.96 -2.08 24.10
N CYS A 183 -23.47 -0.90 23.78
CA CYS A 183 -22.70 0.30 23.48
C CYS A 183 -22.84 1.30 24.63
N GLU A 184 -21.73 1.71 25.23
CA GLU A 184 -21.70 2.79 26.22
C GLU A 184 -21.55 4.13 25.49
N VAL A 185 -22.49 5.05 25.72
CA VAL A 185 -22.52 6.36 25.07
C VAL A 185 -22.59 7.50 26.07
N GLN A 186 -22.12 8.69 25.68
CA GLN A 186 -22.11 9.88 26.52
C GLN A 186 -22.59 11.12 25.77
N ALA A 187 -23.50 11.90 26.39
CA ALA A 187 -24.08 13.11 25.81
C ALA A 187 -23.11 14.31 25.91
N GLY A 188 -22.14 14.39 25.00
CA GLY A 188 -21.11 15.44 24.99
C GLY A 188 -20.15 15.39 26.19
N PRO A 189 -19.13 16.29 26.22
CA PRO A 189 -18.12 16.30 27.28
C PRO A 189 -18.74 16.47 28.67
N GLY A 190 -18.50 15.51 29.57
CA GLY A 190 -19.02 15.55 30.95
C GLY A 190 -20.52 15.23 31.09
N GLY A 191 -21.21 14.90 30.01
CA GLY A 191 -22.64 14.55 30.06
C GLY A 191 -22.92 13.18 30.65
N ALA A 192 -24.22 12.88 30.82
CA ALA A 192 -24.68 11.61 31.35
C ALA A 192 -24.29 10.44 30.43
N LYS A 193 -23.86 9.35 31.06
CA LYS A 193 -23.58 8.08 30.40
C LYS A 193 -24.83 7.20 30.37
N ARG A 194 -25.04 6.51 29.26
CA ARG A 194 -26.10 5.50 29.15
C ARG A 194 -25.68 4.36 28.21
N ALA A 195 -26.43 3.27 28.22
CA ALA A 195 -26.20 2.12 27.36
C ALA A 195 -27.24 2.05 26.24
N LEU A 196 -26.79 1.72 25.03
CA LEU A 196 -27.65 1.36 23.89
C LEU A 196 -27.38 -0.10 23.52
N ARG A 197 -28.42 -0.84 23.13
CA ARG A 197 -28.31 -2.23 22.64
C ARG A 197 -28.55 -2.25 21.13
N ALA A 198 -27.72 -2.98 20.40
CA ALA A 198 -27.86 -3.11 18.96
C ALA A 198 -27.51 -4.52 18.46
N ARG A 199 -28.22 -5.03 17.45
CA ARG A 199 -27.89 -6.29 16.78
C ARG A 199 -26.66 -6.13 15.88
N ARG A 200 -26.55 -4.98 15.20
CA ARG A 200 -25.41 -4.60 14.35
C ARG A 200 -24.99 -3.16 14.65
N VAL A 201 -23.69 -2.90 14.55
CA VAL A 201 -23.12 -1.55 14.70
C VAL A 201 -22.31 -1.20 13.45
N ILE A 202 -22.54 -0.02 12.89
CA ILE A 202 -21.76 0.54 11.79
C ILE A 202 -20.92 1.69 12.34
N LEU A 203 -19.61 1.50 12.42
CA LEU A 203 -18.65 2.51 12.85
C LEU A 203 -18.19 3.35 11.64
N ALA A 204 -18.61 4.62 11.62
CA ALA A 204 -18.38 5.59 10.56
C ALA A 204 -17.67 6.88 11.07
N THR A 205 -16.84 6.74 12.10
CA THR A 205 -16.20 7.86 12.84
C THR A 205 -15.08 8.57 12.08
N GLY A 206 -14.59 7.99 10.97
CA GLY A 206 -13.48 8.55 10.21
C GLY A 206 -12.20 8.71 11.03
N ARG A 207 -11.32 9.65 10.62
CA ARG A 207 -10.03 9.91 11.29
C ARG A 207 -9.86 11.34 11.78
N ARG A 208 -10.48 12.30 11.09
CA ARG A 208 -10.20 13.73 11.30
C ARG A 208 -10.71 14.28 12.64
N GLY A 209 -11.68 13.62 13.27
CA GLY A 209 -12.13 13.96 14.62
C GLY A 209 -11.12 13.68 15.74
N ASN A 210 -10.01 12.97 15.44
CA ASN A 210 -8.94 12.68 16.39
C ASN A 210 -7.66 13.44 16.01
N LEU A 211 -7.70 14.76 16.20
CA LEU A 211 -6.60 15.67 15.89
C LEU A 211 -5.37 15.34 16.76
N THR A 212 -4.19 15.36 16.15
CA THR A 212 -2.94 15.14 16.89
C THR A 212 -2.68 16.37 17.76
N ARG A 213 -2.41 16.15 19.05
CA ARG A 213 -2.04 17.17 20.03
C ARG A 213 -0.52 17.29 20.15
N LEU A 214 -0.03 18.48 20.51
CA LEU A 214 1.36 18.74 20.86
C LEU A 214 1.70 18.19 22.25
N ASN A 215 0.72 18.11 23.14
CA ASN A 215 0.85 17.77 24.56
C ASN A 215 1.86 18.69 25.27
N VAL A 216 1.68 20.00 25.08
CA VAL A 216 2.48 21.05 25.71
C VAL A 216 1.59 21.96 26.58
N PRO A 217 2.13 22.58 27.63
CA PRO A 217 1.40 23.55 28.43
C PRO A 217 0.76 24.64 27.55
N GLY A 218 -0.48 25.02 27.85
CA GLY A 218 -1.23 26.06 27.13
C GLY A 218 -1.89 25.63 25.80
N GLU A 219 -1.68 24.39 25.33
CA GLU A 219 -2.37 23.91 24.11
C GLU A 219 -3.90 23.83 24.29
N ASP A 220 -4.38 23.56 25.50
CA ASP A 220 -5.81 23.40 25.81
C ASP A 220 -6.56 24.75 25.95
N ASP A 221 -5.89 25.88 25.77
CA ASP A 221 -6.53 27.20 25.65
C ASP A 221 -7.26 27.29 24.31
N GLU A 222 -8.51 26.83 24.29
CA GLU A 222 -9.31 26.77 23.07
C GLU A 222 -9.59 28.16 22.48
N ASP A 223 -9.48 29.25 23.23
CA ASP A 223 -9.72 30.60 22.70
C ASP A 223 -8.55 31.06 21.82
N ARG A 224 -7.31 30.77 22.23
CA ARG A 224 -6.09 31.19 21.52
C ARG A 224 -5.51 30.12 20.61
N VAL A 225 -5.69 28.84 20.92
CA VAL A 225 -5.08 27.72 20.20
C VAL A 225 -6.16 26.91 19.48
N LYS A 226 -6.14 26.96 18.15
CA LYS A 226 -7.07 26.21 17.30
C LYS A 226 -6.34 25.14 16.50
N HIS A 227 -7.01 24.04 16.19
CA HIS A 227 -6.44 22.92 15.41
C HIS A 227 -6.97 22.86 13.97
N ALA A 228 -7.70 23.89 13.54
CA ALA A 228 -8.24 24.05 12.19
C ALA A 228 -8.29 25.54 11.80
N LEU A 229 -8.10 25.81 10.50
CA LEU A 229 -8.30 27.13 9.94
C LEU A 229 -9.72 27.20 9.34
N ILE A 230 -10.59 28.01 9.96
CA ILE A 230 -11.97 28.22 9.48
C ILE A 230 -12.06 29.41 8.52
N ASP A 231 -11.47 30.54 8.92
CA ASP A 231 -11.46 31.76 8.12
C ASP A 231 -10.13 32.53 8.34
N PRO A 232 -9.30 32.71 7.29
CA PRO A 232 -8.07 33.50 7.37
C PRO A 232 -8.29 34.94 7.82
N ALA A 233 -9.45 35.54 7.51
CA ALA A 233 -9.73 36.95 7.81
C ALA A 233 -9.79 37.25 9.31
N LEU A 234 -10.05 36.24 10.15
CA LEU A 234 -10.09 36.38 11.61
C LEU A 234 -8.74 36.76 12.21
N TYR A 235 -7.64 36.48 11.51
CA TYR A 235 -6.28 36.71 11.99
C TYR A 235 -5.64 37.97 11.42
N ALA A 236 -6.36 38.77 10.63
CA ALA A 236 -5.84 39.99 10.04
C ALA A 236 -5.33 40.96 11.13
N GLY A 237 -4.11 41.46 10.98
CA GLY A 237 -3.45 42.35 11.95
C GLY A 237 -2.95 41.68 13.24
N ARG A 238 -3.11 40.36 13.39
CA ARG A 238 -2.70 39.59 14.59
C ARG A 238 -1.41 38.80 14.32
N ARG A 239 -0.66 38.50 15.38
CA ARG A 239 0.54 37.64 15.34
C ARG A 239 0.12 36.18 15.44
N LEU A 240 0.19 35.47 14.33
CA LEU A 240 -0.30 34.10 14.21
C LEU A 240 0.87 33.10 14.21
N LEU A 241 0.91 32.20 15.18
CA LEU A 241 1.86 31.08 15.21
C LEU A 241 1.22 29.84 14.60
N ILE A 242 1.73 29.37 13.47
CA ILE A 242 1.27 28.13 12.84
C ILE A 242 2.28 27.03 13.10
N ILE A 243 1.85 25.93 13.70
CA ILE A 243 2.68 24.76 14.00
C ILE A 243 2.30 23.64 13.05
N GLY A 244 3.22 23.28 12.16
CA GLY A 244 2.98 22.24 11.16
C GLY A 244 3.92 22.33 9.96
N GLY A 245 4.01 21.24 9.19
CA GLY A 245 4.79 21.22 7.94
C GLY A 245 4.15 20.40 6.82
N GLY A 246 2.85 20.12 6.95
CA GLY A 246 2.05 19.55 5.89
C GLY A 246 1.54 20.61 4.92
N ASP A 247 0.94 20.18 3.81
CA ASP A 247 0.35 21.08 2.82
C ASP A 247 -0.69 22.02 3.44
N SER A 248 -1.55 21.53 4.33
CA SER A 248 -2.57 22.34 5.01
C SER A 248 -1.97 23.42 5.92
N ALA A 249 -0.82 23.15 6.57
CA ALA A 249 -0.16 24.15 7.41
C ALA A 249 0.45 25.27 6.55
N VAL A 250 1.04 24.92 5.40
CA VAL A 250 1.61 25.89 4.47
C VAL A 250 0.53 26.68 3.73
N GLU A 251 -0.55 26.02 3.29
CA GLU A 251 -1.75 26.67 2.73
C GLU A 251 -2.31 27.68 3.73
N ALA A 252 -2.56 27.26 4.98
CA ALA A 252 -3.03 28.15 6.04
C ALA A 252 -2.09 29.34 6.30
N ALA A 253 -0.77 29.10 6.32
CA ALA A 253 0.22 30.16 6.49
C ALA A 253 0.18 31.19 5.37
N CYS A 254 0.05 30.74 4.12
CA CYS A 254 -0.04 31.64 2.98
C CYS A 254 -1.36 32.41 3.00
N ASP A 255 -2.49 31.73 3.23
CA ASP A 255 -3.82 32.35 3.22
C ASP A 255 -3.99 33.37 4.35
N CYS A 256 -3.52 33.06 5.56
CA CYS A 256 -3.55 34.01 6.69
C CYS A 256 -2.57 35.16 6.48
N ALA A 257 -1.36 34.88 5.96
CA ALA A 257 -0.42 35.93 5.63
C ALA A 257 -1.04 36.88 4.61
N GLU A 258 -1.61 36.37 3.51
CA GLU A 258 -2.30 37.11 2.46
C GLU A 258 -3.46 37.97 3.00
N ALA A 259 -4.25 37.42 3.93
CA ALA A 259 -5.33 38.12 4.62
C ALA A 259 -4.86 39.23 5.60
N GLY A 260 -3.56 39.35 5.85
CA GLY A 260 -2.97 40.44 6.64
C GLY A 260 -2.47 40.05 8.03
N ALA A 261 -2.39 38.76 8.36
CA ALA A 261 -1.79 38.29 9.60
C ALA A 261 -0.24 38.37 9.55
N VAL A 262 0.41 38.57 10.70
CA VAL A 262 1.85 38.42 10.85
C VAL A 262 2.15 36.97 11.22
N VAL A 263 2.53 36.16 10.23
CA VAL A 263 2.60 34.70 10.39
C VAL A 263 4.01 34.24 10.74
N THR A 264 4.11 33.41 11.78
CA THR A 264 5.29 32.57 12.05
C THR A 264 4.92 31.10 11.85
N LEU A 265 5.58 30.42 10.92
CA LEU A 265 5.41 28.99 10.66
C LEU A 265 6.54 28.19 11.33
N ALA A 266 6.21 27.32 12.28
CA ALA A 266 7.15 26.44 12.96
C ALA A 266 6.99 24.98 12.49
N HIS A 267 8.09 24.37 12.04
CA HIS A 267 8.13 22.99 11.57
C HIS A 267 9.26 22.20 12.23
N ARG A 268 8.95 21.02 12.77
CA ARG A 268 9.90 20.16 13.51
C ARG A 268 11.07 19.60 12.70
N GLY A 269 10.99 19.57 11.38
CA GLY A 269 12.02 19.00 10.52
C GLY A 269 12.85 20.07 9.84
N ALA A 270 14.02 19.67 9.33
CA ALA A 270 14.93 20.56 8.63
C ALA A 270 14.37 21.13 7.31
N ALA A 271 13.40 20.44 6.71
CA ALA A 271 12.81 20.86 5.43
C ALA A 271 11.33 20.49 5.30
N LEU A 272 10.57 21.39 4.67
CA LEU A 272 9.18 21.18 4.28
C LEU A 272 9.08 20.26 3.06
N THR A 273 8.98 18.96 3.30
CA THR A 273 8.99 17.93 2.23
C THR A 273 7.60 17.47 1.78
N ARG A 274 6.56 17.74 2.57
CA ARG A 274 5.17 17.30 2.37
C ARG A 274 4.26 18.26 1.59
N PRO A 275 4.46 19.60 1.64
CA PRO A 275 3.58 20.53 0.92
C PRO A 275 3.68 20.37 -0.59
N LYS A 276 2.62 20.80 -1.30
CA LYS A 276 2.61 20.89 -2.76
C LYS A 276 3.58 21.96 -3.23
N GLU A 277 4.18 21.75 -4.40
CA GLU A 277 5.19 22.68 -4.92
C GLU A 277 4.63 24.10 -5.12
N LYS A 278 3.39 24.23 -5.61
CA LYS A 278 2.70 25.53 -5.72
C LYS A 278 2.63 26.27 -4.38
N ASN A 279 2.33 25.56 -3.30
CA ASN A 279 2.24 26.16 -1.96
C ASN A 279 3.63 26.49 -1.41
N LEU A 280 4.66 25.70 -1.71
CA LEU A 280 6.05 26.05 -1.39
C LEU A 280 6.51 27.32 -2.12
N GLN A 281 6.12 27.49 -3.39
CA GLN A 281 6.42 28.71 -4.15
C GLN A 281 5.72 29.94 -3.54
N ARG A 282 4.43 29.82 -3.19
CA ARG A 282 3.69 30.88 -2.46
C ARG A 282 4.38 31.23 -1.14
N LEU A 283 4.73 30.22 -0.35
CA LEU A 283 5.42 30.40 0.93
C LEU A 283 6.75 31.14 0.77
N ARG A 284 7.57 30.74 -0.21
CA ARG A 284 8.87 31.38 -0.50
C ARG A 284 8.67 32.84 -0.92
N ALA A 285 7.70 33.13 -1.79
CA ALA A 285 7.40 34.48 -2.23
C ALA A 285 6.98 35.38 -1.07
N LEU A 286 6.04 34.92 -0.23
CA LEU A 286 5.58 35.67 0.95
C LEU A 286 6.66 35.83 2.01
N ALA A 287 7.52 34.83 2.21
CA ALA A 287 8.67 34.92 3.11
C ALA A 287 9.68 35.97 2.61
N SER A 288 9.97 35.97 1.31
CA SER A 288 10.87 36.96 0.71
C SER A 288 10.33 38.39 0.77
N ALA A 289 9.00 38.54 0.76
CA ALA A 289 8.31 39.82 0.97
C ALA A 289 8.21 40.23 2.45
N GLY A 290 8.78 39.47 3.38
CA GLY A 290 8.74 39.75 4.82
C GLY A 290 7.36 39.57 5.48
N ARG A 291 6.40 38.95 4.78
CA ARG A 291 5.03 38.75 5.29
C ARG A 291 4.87 37.53 6.18
N LEU A 292 5.82 36.59 6.14
CA LEU A 292 5.83 35.43 7.02
C LEU A 292 7.27 35.00 7.35
N THR A 293 7.45 34.41 8.52
CA THR A 293 8.72 33.84 8.98
C THR A 293 8.59 32.32 9.09
N VAL A 294 9.60 31.57 8.64
CA VAL A 294 9.63 30.11 8.77
C VAL A 294 10.75 29.68 9.71
N HIS A 295 10.42 28.90 10.73
CA HIS A 295 11.38 28.22 11.60
C HIS A 295 11.37 26.71 11.30
N ALA A 296 12.44 26.23 10.65
CA ALA A 296 12.73 24.82 10.50
C ALA A 296 13.40 24.27 11.76
N ASP A 297 13.41 22.94 11.91
CA ASP A 297 13.90 22.24 13.12
C ASP A 297 13.34 22.83 14.43
N ALA A 298 12.08 23.28 14.38
CA ALA A 298 11.40 23.99 15.46
C ALA A 298 10.29 23.14 16.08
N GLN A 299 10.35 22.95 17.39
CA GLN A 299 9.33 22.25 18.17
C GLN A 299 8.78 23.18 19.26
N ALA A 300 7.47 23.29 19.36
CA ALA A 300 6.83 23.99 20.49
C ALA A 300 7.03 23.19 21.78
N ARG A 301 7.33 23.90 22.86
CA ARG A 301 7.50 23.36 24.22
C ARG A 301 6.46 23.90 25.19
N ASP A 302 5.98 25.13 24.95
CA ASP A 302 5.03 25.84 25.81
C ASP A 302 4.26 26.89 24.99
N LEU A 303 2.96 27.01 25.26
CA LEU A 303 2.00 27.97 24.69
C LEU A 303 1.21 28.75 25.78
N ALA A 304 1.48 28.55 27.07
CA ALA A 304 0.67 29.08 28.18
C ALA A 304 0.83 30.59 28.44
N GLY A 305 1.75 31.27 27.74
CA GLY A 305 2.08 32.68 27.93
C GLY A 305 1.76 33.61 26.76
N ASP A 306 2.33 34.81 26.81
CA ASP A 306 2.30 35.85 25.76
C ASP A 306 3.24 35.54 24.58
N ALA A 307 4.17 34.62 24.79
CA ALA A 307 5.10 34.11 23.81
C ALA A 307 5.20 32.58 23.91
N ALA A 308 5.24 31.93 22.76
CA ALA A 308 5.48 30.50 22.66
C ALA A 308 6.97 30.21 22.89
N LEU A 309 7.27 29.15 23.63
CA LEU A 309 8.63 28.64 23.75
C LEU A 309 8.88 27.60 22.64
N LEU A 310 9.73 27.95 21.68
CA LEU A 310 10.14 27.05 20.61
C LEU A 310 11.58 26.57 20.83
N SER A 311 11.79 25.27 20.73
CA SER A 311 13.14 24.68 20.58
C SER A 311 13.49 24.64 19.10
N VAL A 312 14.31 25.58 18.64
CA VAL A 312 14.76 25.72 17.24
C VAL A 312 16.20 25.23 17.12
N ALA A 313 16.43 24.14 16.39
CA ALA A 313 17.74 23.52 16.24
C ALA A 313 18.47 23.24 17.59
N GLY A 314 17.69 22.94 18.64
CA GLY A 314 18.18 22.69 19.99
C GLY A 314 18.34 23.93 20.89
N ALA A 315 18.19 25.14 20.35
CA ALA A 315 18.19 26.38 21.13
C ALA A 315 16.76 26.85 21.44
N GLU A 316 16.53 27.33 22.66
CA GLU A 316 15.24 27.89 23.04
C GLU A 316 15.04 29.30 22.49
N ARG A 317 13.85 29.57 21.95
CA ARG A 317 13.47 30.86 21.39
C ARG A 317 12.05 31.20 21.80
N ARG A 318 11.86 32.41 22.34
CA ARG A 318 10.54 32.98 22.63
C ARG A 318 9.99 33.64 21.37
N VAL A 319 8.80 33.25 20.96
CA VAL A 319 8.10 33.80 19.80
C VAL A 319 6.78 34.41 20.26
N PRO A 320 6.63 35.74 20.23
CA PRO A 320 5.37 36.39 20.60
C PRO A 320 4.24 35.97 19.65
N PHE A 321 3.07 35.68 20.20
CA PHE A 321 1.90 35.29 19.41
C PHE A 321 0.61 35.69 20.12
N ASP A 322 -0.41 36.03 19.33
CA ASP A 322 -1.76 36.32 19.82
C ASP A 322 -2.61 35.05 19.76
N ASP A 323 -2.57 34.36 18.61
CA ASP A 323 -3.26 33.09 18.37
C ASP A 323 -2.31 32.06 17.74
N ALA A 324 -2.64 30.77 17.91
CA ALA A 324 -1.90 29.67 17.34
C ALA A 324 -2.80 28.70 16.55
N LEU A 325 -2.30 28.22 15.41
CA LEU A 325 -2.90 27.15 14.63
C LEU A 325 -2.03 25.89 14.67
N VAL A 326 -2.51 24.84 15.32
CA VAL A 326 -1.83 23.55 15.43
C VAL A 326 -2.31 22.63 14.30
N LEU A 327 -1.60 22.66 13.17
CA LEU A 327 -1.95 21.95 11.93
C LEU A 327 -1.00 20.78 11.67
N ILE A 328 -0.91 19.88 12.65
CA ILE A 328 0.01 18.73 12.65
C ILE A 328 -0.64 17.41 12.18
N GLY A 329 -1.91 17.45 11.80
CA GLY A 329 -2.66 16.33 11.24
C GLY A 329 -3.57 15.64 12.25
N ALA A 330 -4.13 14.50 11.85
CA ALA A 330 -5.00 13.67 12.67
C ALA A 330 -4.45 12.25 12.74
N ALA A 331 -4.57 11.64 13.93
CA ALA A 331 -4.13 10.27 14.17
C ALA A 331 -5.31 9.32 14.03
N LEU A 332 -5.05 8.10 13.56
CA LEU A 332 -6.02 7.02 13.65
C LEU A 332 -6.35 6.79 15.14
N PRO A 333 -7.62 6.65 15.54
CA PRO A 333 -7.97 6.39 16.93
C PRO A 333 -7.70 4.92 17.28
N THR A 334 -6.45 4.46 17.13
CA THR A 334 -6.05 3.05 17.27
C THR A 334 -6.34 2.51 18.66
N ASP A 335 -6.11 3.29 19.71
CA ASP A 335 -6.38 2.85 21.08
C ASP A 335 -7.87 2.69 21.34
N PHE A 336 -8.69 3.57 20.76
CA PHE A 336 -10.14 3.40 20.78
C PHE A 336 -10.56 2.14 20.03
N LEU A 337 -10.09 1.93 18.80
CA LEU A 337 -10.41 0.73 18.01
C LEU A 337 -10.00 -0.56 18.73
N ARG A 338 -8.80 -0.59 19.32
CA ARG A 338 -8.31 -1.74 20.11
C ARG A 338 -9.14 -1.97 21.36
N ARG A 339 -9.57 -0.92 22.05
CA ARG A 339 -10.51 -1.03 23.19
C ARG A 339 -11.86 -1.63 22.79
N LEU A 340 -12.32 -1.39 21.56
CA LEU A 340 -13.50 -2.06 21.01
C LEU A 340 -13.26 -3.54 20.65
N GLY A 341 -12.00 -4.02 20.67
CA GLY A 341 -11.62 -5.37 20.24
C GLY A 341 -11.30 -5.48 18.74
N VAL A 342 -11.17 -4.35 18.03
CA VAL A 342 -10.84 -4.31 16.60
C VAL A 342 -9.34 -4.54 16.41
N ARG A 343 -8.98 -5.55 15.60
CA ARG A 343 -7.60 -5.81 15.17
C ARG A 343 -7.18 -4.87 14.06
N MET A 344 -5.89 -4.53 14.03
CA MET A 344 -5.31 -3.68 13.00
C MET A 344 -4.63 -4.52 11.92
N GLU A 345 -4.59 -4.00 10.69
CA GLU A 345 -3.74 -4.56 9.66
C GLU A 345 -2.26 -4.54 10.10
N GLY A 346 -1.64 -5.70 10.05
CA GLY A 346 -0.25 -5.87 10.48
C GLY A 346 -0.13 -6.67 11.77
N ASP A 347 -1.21 -6.76 12.55
CA ASP A 347 -1.22 -7.56 13.78
C ASP A 347 -1.06 -9.07 13.46
N PRO A 348 -0.38 -9.85 14.32
CA PRO A 348 -0.33 -11.30 14.18
C PRO A 348 -1.74 -11.89 14.22
N SER A 349 -2.10 -12.71 13.23
CA SER A 349 -3.38 -13.40 13.20
C SER A 349 -3.19 -14.90 12.98
N PRO A 350 -4.11 -15.76 13.46
CA PRO A 350 -4.06 -17.20 13.22
C PRO A 350 -3.97 -17.54 11.73
N GLY A 351 -4.62 -16.74 10.87
CA GLY A 351 -4.56 -16.89 9.42
C GLY A 351 -3.16 -16.65 8.84
N ARG A 352 -2.39 -15.71 9.40
CA ARG A 352 -0.99 -15.50 8.98
C ARG A 352 -0.06 -16.62 9.44
N VAL A 353 -0.27 -17.12 10.65
CA VAL A 353 0.49 -18.28 11.15
C VAL A 353 0.18 -19.50 10.28
N ALA A 354 -1.10 -19.75 9.99
CA ALA A 354 -1.52 -20.80 9.07
C ALA A 354 -0.89 -20.62 7.68
N TRP A 355 -0.84 -19.40 7.13
CA TRP A 355 -0.14 -19.14 5.87
C TRP A 355 1.33 -19.52 5.93
N ILE A 356 2.06 -19.07 6.95
CA ILE A 356 3.49 -19.36 7.09
C ILE A 356 3.72 -20.87 7.19
N VAL A 357 2.91 -21.57 7.98
CA VAL A 357 2.98 -23.03 8.13
C VAL A 357 2.61 -23.74 6.82
N SER A 358 1.50 -23.39 6.18
CA SER A 358 1.08 -23.97 4.89
C SER A 358 2.12 -23.70 3.79
N PHE A 359 2.72 -22.52 3.76
CA PHE A 359 3.77 -22.19 2.82
C PHE A 359 5.07 -22.98 3.11
N ALA A 360 5.42 -23.17 4.38
CA ALA A 360 6.55 -24.00 4.77
C ALA A 360 6.34 -25.46 4.34
N VAL A 361 5.14 -26.02 4.56
CA VAL A 361 4.75 -27.36 4.09
C VAL A 361 4.75 -27.44 2.56
N PHE A 362 4.24 -26.42 1.87
CA PHE A 362 4.26 -26.36 0.41
C PHE A 362 5.68 -26.31 -0.15
N THR A 363 6.55 -25.48 0.42
CA THR A 363 7.95 -25.36 0.01
C THR A 363 8.69 -26.67 0.28
N TRP A 364 8.41 -27.30 1.43
CA TRP A 364 8.90 -28.63 1.74
C TRP A 364 8.49 -29.64 0.66
N LEU A 365 7.19 -29.76 0.35
CA LEU A 365 6.69 -30.64 -0.70
C LEU A 365 7.33 -30.33 -2.06
N PHE A 366 7.45 -29.06 -2.44
CA PHE A 366 8.04 -28.66 -3.71
C PHE A 366 9.51 -29.11 -3.85
N TYR A 367 10.32 -28.95 -2.81
CA TYR A 367 11.74 -29.30 -2.85
C TYR A 367 12.02 -30.79 -2.65
N VAL A 368 11.22 -31.45 -1.81
CA VAL A 368 11.27 -32.89 -1.62
C VAL A 368 10.87 -33.60 -2.90
N LEU A 369 9.72 -33.21 -3.48
CA LEU A 369 9.27 -33.80 -4.74
C LEU A 369 10.35 -33.64 -5.80
N LYS A 370 10.96 -32.45 -5.98
CA LYS A 370 11.94 -32.17 -7.05
C LYS A 370 13.19 -33.09 -7.09
N GLN A 371 13.36 -34.04 -6.17
CA GLN A 371 14.41 -35.08 -6.18
C GLN A 371 15.80 -34.54 -6.56
N LYS A 372 16.21 -33.41 -5.97
CA LYS A 372 17.61 -33.00 -6.08
C LYS A 372 18.45 -33.91 -5.19
N LYS A 373 18.85 -35.07 -5.72
CA LYS A 373 19.76 -36.03 -5.07
C LYS A 373 20.99 -35.28 -4.54
N GLY A 374 21.17 -35.27 -3.22
CA GLY A 374 22.31 -34.66 -2.53
C GLY A 374 22.07 -33.28 -1.88
N TYR A 375 20.84 -32.81 -1.76
CA TYR A 375 20.53 -31.50 -1.19
C TYR A 375 20.01 -31.62 0.26
N PHE A 376 20.79 -31.21 1.27
CA PHE A 376 20.34 -31.21 2.68
C PHE A 376 19.24 -30.15 2.92
N PRO A 377 18.11 -30.48 3.62
CA PRO A 377 17.76 -31.74 4.29
C PRO A 377 16.83 -32.66 3.46
N PHE A 378 16.83 -32.56 2.13
CA PHE A 378 15.92 -33.26 1.20
C PHE A 378 16.59 -34.40 0.40
N GLY A 379 17.84 -34.78 0.71
CA GLY A 379 18.55 -35.85 0.04
C GLY A 379 18.05 -37.25 0.43
N GLU A 380 18.45 -38.27 -0.34
CA GLU A 380 18.21 -39.67 0.03
C GLU A 380 18.91 -39.97 1.37
N GLY A 381 18.12 -40.24 2.42
CA GLY A 381 18.59 -40.50 3.79
C GLY A 381 18.46 -39.33 4.78
N ASP A 382 18.06 -38.14 4.31
CA ASP A 382 17.80 -37.01 5.19
C ASP A 382 16.38 -37.05 5.81
N VAL A 383 16.19 -36.38 6.95
CA VAL A 383 14.93 -36.36 7.75
C VAL A 383 13.70 -35.99 6.91
N LEU A 384 13.90 -35.21 5.84
CA LEU A 384 12.84 -34.66 5.01
C LEU A 384 12.83 -35.23 3.57
N GLY A 385 13.68 -36.20 3.22
CA GLY A 385 13.92 -36.66 1.84
C GLY A 385 13.03 -37.80 1.30
N ALA A 386 11.97 -38.21 2.00
CA ALA A 386 11.12 -39.30 1.54
C ALA A 386 10.11 -38.83 0.47
N VAL A 387 10.34 -39.22 -0.80
CA VAL A 387 9.38 -39.03 -1.89
C VAL A 387 8.67 -40.36 -2.18
N PRO A 388 7.33 -40.43 -2.15
CA PRO A 388 6.63 -41.60 -2.64
C PRO A 388 6.84 -41.73 -4.16
N LYS A 389 7.33 -42.87 -4.66
CA LYS A 389 7.39 -43.22 -6.10
C LYS A 389 6.01 -43.27 -6.80
N LEU A 390 4.93 -42.94 -6.09
CA LEU A 390 3.54 -43.05 -6.52
C LEU A 390 3.13 -42.03 -7.61
N LEU A 391 3.93 -40.99 -7.85
CA LEU A 391 3.62 -39.88 -8.76
C LEU A 391 4.45 -39.87 -10.06
N GLU A 392 5.36 -40.83 -10.25
CA GLU A 392 6.14 -40.98 -11.48
C GLU A 392 5.31 -41.73 -12.53
N VAL A 393 4.96 -41.06 -13.63
CA VAL A 393 4.19 -41.64 -14.74
C VAL A 393 4.93 -41.38 -16.04
N ASP A 394 5.18 -42.42 -16.83
CA ASP A 394 5.76 -42.25 -18.16
C ASP A 394 4.65 -42.00 -19.19
N LEU A 395 4.71 -40.86 -19.88
CA LEU A 395 3.79 -40.50 -20.96
C LEU A 395 4.31 -40.92 -22.35
N GLY A 396 5.46 -41.60 -22.41
CA GLY A 396 6.10 -42.08 -23.65
C GLY A 396 6.95 -41.03 -24.36
N PHE A 397 6.59 -39.75 -24.29
CA PHE A 397 7.42 -38.63 -24.78
C PHE A 397 8.13 -37.86 -23.64
N ARG A 398 7.74 -38.12 -22.39
CA ARG A 398 8.30 -37.52 -21.19
C ARG A 398 7.93 -38.35 -19.97
N THR A 399 8.87 -38.47 -19.04
CA THR A 399 8.59 -38.92 -17.67
C THR A 399 8.00 -37.77 -16.86
N VAL A 400 6.76 -37.93 -16.40
CA VAL A 400 6.12 -37.05 -15.41
C VAL A 400 6.81 -37.29 -14.09
N ASP A 401 7.75 -36.40 -13.79
CA ASP A 401 8.48 -36.36 -12.55
C ASP A 401 7.92 -35.23 -11.66
N ALA A 402 8.55 -35.04 -10.52
CA ALA A 402 8.17 -33.95 -9.64
C ALA A 402 8.44 -32.55 -10.19
N SER A 403 9.39 -32.37 -11.10
CA SER A 403 9.63 -31.07 -11.73
C SER A 403 8.42 -30.66 -12.58
N PHE A 404 7.83 -31.63 -13.29
CA PHE A 404 6.58 -31.44 -14.01
C PHE A 404 5.44 -31.05 -13.06
N TRP A 405 5.23 -31.82 -11.99
CA TRP A 405 4.17 -31.54 -11.02
C TRP A 405 4.35 -30.18 -10.33
N GLY A 406 5.59 -29.81 -10.00
CA GLY A 406 5.91 -28.50 -9.44
C GLY A 406 5.55 -27.35 -10.38
N THR A 407 5.87 -27.49 -11.66
CA THR A 407 5.55 -26.47 -12.68
C THR A 407 4.06 -26.42 -13.00
N CYS A 408 3.39 -27.58 -13.02
CA CYS A 408 1.94 -27.70 -13.18
C CYS A 408 1.21 -27.01 -12.01
N LEU A 409 1.59 -27.31 -10.77
CA LEU A 409 1.02 -26.71 -9.58
C LEU A 409 1.26 -25.20 -9.54
N TYR A 410 2.47 -24.74 -9.85
CA TYR A 410 2.78 -23.31 -9.95
C TYR A 410 1.88 -22.61 -10.98
N SER A 411 1.67 -23.23 -12.14
CA SER A 411 0.82 -22.70 -13.21
C SER A 411 -0.67 -22.71 -12.84
N ALA A 412 -1.12 -23.76 -12.15
CA ALA A 412 -2.48 -23.86 -11.63
C ALA A 412 -2.78 -22.80 -10.55
N LEU A 413 -1.82 -22.52 -9.65
CA LEU A 413 -1.94 -21.44 -8.67
C LEU A 413 -2.05 -20.07 -9.35
N ILE A 414 -1.20 -19.77 -10.34
CA ILE A 414 -1.29 -18.53 -11.11
C ILE A 414 -2.62 -18.40 -11.82
N LEU A 415 -3.17 -19.50 -12.37
CA LEU A 415 -4.49 -19.47 -13.00
C LEU A 415 -5.61 -19.21 -11.97
N GLY A 416 -5.68 -20.01 -10.91
CA GLY A 416 -6.75 -19.91 -9.90
C GLY A 416 -6.77 -18.54 -9.21
N PHE A 417 -5.60 -18.09 -8.70
CA PHE A 417 -5.49 -16.77 -8.09
C PHE A 417 -5.51 -15.64 -9.13
N GLY A 418 -5.10 -15.89 -10.36
CA GLY A 418 -5.21 -14.96 -11.48
C GLY A 418 -6.66 -14.66 -11.86
N LEU A 419 -7.53 -15.67 -11.90
CA LEU A 419 -8.97 -15.50 -12.10
C LEU A 419 -9.60 -14.69 -10.96
N LYS A 420 -9.18 -14.94 -9.71
CA LYS A 420 -9.59 -14.14 -8.54
C LYS A 420 -9.10 -12.69 -8.64
N ALA A 421 -7.87 -12.46 -9.10
CA ALA A 421 -7.32 -11.13 -9.31
C ALA A 421 -8.05 -10.39 -10.45
N LEU A 422 -8.42 -11.08 -11.53
CA LEU A 422 -9.22 -10.53 -12.63
C LEU A 422 -10.60 -10.06 -12.18
N ALA A 423 -11.25 -10.78 -11.27
CA ALA A 423 -12.53 -10.36 -10.68
C ALA A 423 -12.38 -9.10 -9.81
N ARG A 424 -11.23 -8.93 -9.14
CA ARG A 424 -10.93 -7.76 -8.30
C ARG A 424 -10.56 -6.52 -9.11
N TRP A 425 -9.85 -6.69 -10.23
CA TRP A 425 -9.32 -5.61 -11.07
C TRP A 425 -10.01 -5.62 -12.44
N PRO A 426 -11.24 -5.07 -12.54
CA PRO A 426 -12.06 -5.18 -13.75
C PRO A 426 -11.59 -4.29 -14.91
N SER A 427 -10.69 -3.34 -14.67
CA SER A 427 -10.28 -2.40 -15.70
C SER A 427 -9.62 -3.10 -16.90
N PRO A 428 -9.87 -2.63 -18.15
CA PRO A 428 -9.31 -3.26 -19.35
C PRO A 428 -7.78 -3.34 -19.36
N THR A 429 -7.11 -2.37 -18.75
CA THR A 429 -5.65 -2.34 -18.64
C THR A 429 -5.14 -3.43 -17.72
N GLN A 430 -5.72 -3.61 -16.53
CA GLN A 430 -5.29 -4.69 -15.63
C GLN A 430 -5.68 -6.07 -16.12
N ARG A 431 -6.85 -6.21 -16.75
CA ARG A 431 -7.25 -7.47 -17.37
C ARG A 431 -6.24 -7.92 -18.43
N ARG A 432 -5.82 -7.02 -19.33
CA ARG A 432 -4.76 -7.33 -20.32
C ARG A 432 -3.46 -7.75 -19.66
N ARG A 433 -3.04 -7.02 -18.62
CA ARG A 433 -1.82 -7.32 -17.87
C ARG A 433 -1.86 -8.69 -17.19
N LEU A 434 -2.96 -9.01 -16.49
CA LEU A 434 -3.14 -10.28 -15.79
C LEU A 434 -3.26 -11.46 -16.77
N TRP A 435 -4.00 -11.30 -17.87
CA TRP A 435 -4.06 -12.33 -18.92
C TRP A 435 -2.71 -12.55 -19.60
N SER A 436 -1.91 -11.49 -19.79
CA SER A 436 -0.53 -11.61 -20.27
C SER A 436 0.31 -12.47 -19.33
N LEU A 437 0.22 -12.25 -18.01
CA LEU A 437 0.95 -13.05 -17.02
C LEU A 437 0.51 -14.52 -17.00
N ILE A 438 -0.80 -14.76 -16.95
CA ILE A 438 -1.37 -16.12 -16.94
C ILE A 438 -0.99 -16.85 -18.22
N GLY A 439 -1.17 -16.20 -19.37
CA GLY A 439 -0.81 -16.75 -20.67
C GLY A 439 0.69 -17.01 -20.79
N PHE A 440 1.54 -16.11 -20.32
CA PHE A 440 2.98 -16.32 -20.36
C PHE A 440 3.41 -17.53 -19.52
N GLN A 441 2.86 -17.68 -18.32
CA GLN A 441 3.12 -18.84 -17.48
C GLN A 441 2.68 -20.14 -18.17
N TRP A 442 1.44 -20.20 -18.66
CA TRP A 442 0.88 -21.42 -19.22
C TRP A 442 1.47 -21.80 -20.57
N VAL A 443 1.82 -20.83 -21.42
CA VAL A 443 2.38 -21.09 -22.74
C VAL A 443 3.89 -21.26 -22.67
N PHE A 444 4.60 -20.27 -22.13
CA PHE A 444 6.06 -20.18 -22.27
C PHE A 444 6.84 -20.80 -21.11
N LEU A 445 6.21 -21.03 -19.96
CA LEU A 445 6.87 -21.64 -18.80
C LEU A 445 6.35 -23.04 -18.45
N PHE A 446 5.19 -23.43 -18.95
CA PHE A 446 4.62 -24.77 -18.81
C PHE A 446 4.41 -25.45 -20.17
N GLY A 447 3.47 -25.02 -21.00
CA GLY A 447 3.08 -25.73 -22.22
C GLY A 447 4.23 -26.02 -23.18
N ILE A 448 5.02 -25.01 -23.54
CA ILE A 448 6.16 -25.21 -24.45
C ILE A 448 7.24 -26.07 -23.79
N PRO A 449 7.84 -25.72 -22.63
CA PRO A 449 8.96 -26.50 -22.10
C PRO A 449 8.55 -27.88 -21.58
N GLU A 450 7.33 -28.00 -21.04
CA GLU A 450 6.89 -29.21 -20.36
C GLU A 450 6.22 -30.23 -21.27
N LEU A 451 5.47 -29.78 -22.30
CA LEU A 451 4.68 -30.65 -23.16
C LEU A 451 5.20 -30.69 -24.61
N LEU A 452 5.51 -29.53 -25.21
CA LEU A 452 5.86 -29.46 -26.64
C LEU A 452 7.34 -29.73 -26.90
N ALA A 453 8.24 -29.08 -26.17
CA ALA A 453 9.68 -29.18 -26.37
C ALA A 453 10.20 -30.63 -26.27
N PRO A 454 9.73 -31.48 -25.33
CA PRO A 454 10.18 -32.88 -25.26
C PRO A 454 9.85 -33.70 -26.51
N LEU A 455 8.86 -33.28 -27.31
CA LEU A 455 8.49 -33.95 -28.56
C LEU A 455 9.45 -33.66 -29.73
N VAL A 456 10.18 -32.54 -29.67
CA VAL A 456 10.90 -31.99 -30.84
C VAL A 456 12.34 -31.57 -30.56
N ILE A 457 12.75 -31.44 -29.30
CA ILE A 457 14.07 -30.96 -28.88
C ILE A 457 14.66 -31.96 -27.88
N GLU A 458 15.87 -32.43 -28.13
CA GLU A 458 16.59 -33.36 -27.24
C GLU A 458 16.81 -32.82 -25.81
N ARG A 459 16.87 -31.48 -25.67
CA ARG A 459 17.07 -30.74 -24.41
C ARG A 459 15.93 -29.75 -24.15
N PRO A 460 14.74 -30.22 -23.78
CA PRO A 460 13.56 -29.38 -23.70
C PRO A 460 13.69 -28.23 -22.69
N TRP A 461 14.43 -28.43 -21.61
CA TRP A 461 14.65 -27.42 -20.57
C TRP A 461 15.44 -26.20 -21.05
N LYS A 462 16.21 -26.28 -22.15
CA LYS A 462 16.96 -25.14 -22.69
C LYS A 462 16.06 -24.05 -23.26
N VAL A 463 14.80 -24.36 -23.56
CA VAL A 463 13.78 -23.37 -23.95
C VAL A 463 13.59 -22.29 -22.87
N TYR A 464 13.84 -22.61 -21.60
CA TYR A 464 13.81 -21.62 -20.51
C TYR A 464 14.85 -20.50 -20.67
N ALA A 465 15.91 -20.67 -21.47
CA ALA A 465 16.89 -19.62 -21.74
C ALA A 465 16.29 -18.40 -22.47
N LEU A 466 15.18 -18.60 -23.20
CA LEU A 466 14.44 -17.53 -23.87
C LEU A 466 13.57 -16.74 -22.89
N THR A 467 13.02 -17.40 -21.87
CA THR A 467 11.95 -16.87 -21.01
C THR A 467 12.44 -16.47 -19.62
N VAL A 468 13.57 -17.04 -19.17
CA VAL A 468 14.27 -16.75 -17.92
C VAL A 468 15.70 -16.30 -18.25
N PRO A 469 15.88 -15.06 -18.74
CA PRO A 469 17.18 -14.60 -19.24
C PRO A 469 18.18 -14.37 -18.10
N TRP A 470 19.46 -14.34 -18.45
CA TRP A 470 20.50 -13.81 -17.59
C TRP A 470 20.18 -12.36 -17.20
N PRO A 471 20.46 -11.95 -15.95
CA PRO A 471 21.19 -12.65 -14.88
C PRO A 471 20.32 -13.49 -13.93
N LEU A 472 19.02 -13.68 -14.20
CA LEU A 472 18.17 -14.49 -13.31
C LEU A 472 18.50 -15.98 -13.40
N SER A 473 18.75 -16.48 -14.61
CA SER A 473 19.23 -17.85 -14.83
C SER A 473 20.59 -17.81 -15.49
N ILE A 474 21.64 -18.18 -14.74
CA ILE A 474 22.99 -18.36 -15.28
C ILE A 474 23.03 -19.41 -16.39
N TRP A 475 22.17 -20.44 -16.32
CA TRP A 475 22.08 -21.54 -17.29
C TRP A 475 21.62 -21.11 -18.69
N SER A 476 21.08 -19.89 -18.82
CA SER A 476 20.74 -19.30 -20.12
C SER A 476 21.98 -18.95 -20.94
N LEU A 477 23.11 -18.65 -20.29
CA LEU A 477 24.38 -18.29 -20.94
C LEU A 477 25.48 -19.33 -20.72
N VAL A 478 25.14 -20.54 -20.28
CA VAL A 478 26.11 -21.61 -20.05
C VAL A 478 25.66 -22.86 -20.79
N ASP A 479 26.47 -23.31 -21.74
CA ASP A 479 26.34 -24.60 -22.42
C ASP A 479 27.72 -25.05 -22.90
N ALA A 480 27.97 -26.35 -23.02
CA ALA A 480 29.26 -26.90 -23.46
C ALA A 480 29.06 -28.15 -24.33
N PRO A 481 29.93 -28.42 -25.33
CA PRO A 481 29.81 -29.63 -26.16
C PRO A 481 29.86 -30.93 -25.35
N SER A 482 30.69 -30.96 -24.29
CA SER A 482 30.81 -32.08 -23.35
C SER A 482 29.53 -32.32 -22.54
N TRP A 483 28.73 -31.27 -22.34
CA TRP A 483 27.42 -31.36 -21.68
C TRP A 483 26.31 -31.60 -22.69
N ALA A 484 26.52 -31.22 -23.96
CA ALA A 484 25.57 -31.24 -25.09
C ALA A 484 25.27 -32.65 -25.65
N GLY A 485 26.09 -33.65 -25.34
CA GLY A 485 25.91 -35.01 -25.87
C GLY A 485 26.32 -35.17 -27.35
N GLY A 486 26.96 -34.17 -27.96
CA GLY A 486 27.51 -34.24 -29.32
C GLY A 486 26.98 -33.15 -30.26
N ASP A 487 27.78 -32.08 -30.38
CA ASP A 487 27.95 -31.10 -31.48
C ASP A 487 28.07 -29.68 -30.90
N THR A 488 29.14 -29.01 -31.29
CA THR A 488 29.46 -27.64 -30.87
C THR A 488 28.42 -26.65 -31.40
N LEU A 489 27.84 -26.91 -32.58
CA LEU A 489 26.85 -26.03 -33.18
C LEU A 489 25.61 -25.86 -32.29
N THR A 490 25.05 -26.96 -31.77
CA THR A 490 23.87 -26.94 -30.90
C THR A 490 24.12 -26.14 -29.61
N ALA A 491 25.29 -26.32 -28.98
CA ALA A 491 25.66 -25.56 -27.79
C ALA A 491 25.78 -24.05 -28.10
N VAL A 492 26.42 -23.70 -29.23
CA VAL A 492 26.56 -22.31 -29.68
C VAL A 492 25.21 -21.68 -30.01
N LEU A 493 24.29 -22.41 -30.63
CA LEU A 493 22.94 -21.92 -30.94
C LEU A 493 22.16 -21.55 -29.67
N TRP A 494 22.17 -22.41 -28.65
CA TRP A 494 21.50 -22.11 -27.38
C TRP A 494 22.13 -20.94 -26.62
N LEU A 495 23.47 -20.82 -26.65
CA LEU A 495 24.16 -19.64 -26.14
C LEU A 495 23.73 -18.37 -26.88
N GLY A 496 23.60 -18.44 -28.21
CA GLY A 496 23.08 -17.37 -29.05
C GLY A 496 21.65 -16.96 -28.66
N VAL A 497 20.76 -17.92 -28.42
CA VAL A 497 19.38 -17.66 -27.96
C VAL A 497 19.37 -16.97 -26.60
N GLY A 498 20.16 -17.45 -25.63
CA GLY A 498 20.26 -16.83 -24.30
C GLY A 498 20.89 -15.43 -24.35
N ALA A 499 21.89 -15.22 -25.20
CA ALA A 499 22.50 -13.90 -25.40
C ALA A 499 21.54 -12.92 -26.07
N LEU A 500 20.79 -13.37 -27.09
CA LEU A 500 19.75 -12.60 -27.74
C LEU A 500 18.68 -12.17 -26.73
N SER A 501 18.22 -13.09 -25.87
CA SER A 501 17.20 -12.77 -24.87
C SER A 501 17.71 -11.73 -23.85
N ALA A 502 18.91 -11.94 -23.29
CA ALA A 502 19.46 -11.10 -22.23
C ALA A 502 19.96 -9.73 -22.71
N PHE A 503 20.60 -9.65 -23.88
CA PHE A 503 21.32 -8.45 -24.33
C PHE A 503 20.62 -7.71 -25.49
N VAL A 504 19.58 -8.29 -26.10
CA VAL A 504 18.82 -7.63 -27.17
C VAL A 504 17.34 -7.48 -26.78
N LEU A 505 16.65 -8.58 -26.51
CA LEU A 505 15.20 -8.55 -26.26
C LEU A 505 14.86 -7.81 -24.97
N ILE A 506 15.56 -8.08 -23.86
CA ILE A 506 15.33 -7.38 -22.59
C ILE A 506 15.63 -5.88 -22.71
N PRO A 507 16.80 -5.42 -23.20
CA PRO A 507 17.04 -3.99 -23.38
C PRO A 507 16.05 -3.30 -24.32
N TRP A 508 15.67 -3.94 -25.42
CA TRP A 508 14.62 -3.43 -26.32
C TRP A 508 13.28 -3.28 -25.60
N TYR A 509 12.88 -4.29 -24.84
CA TYR A 509 11.65 -4.27 -24.06
C TYR A 509 11.67 -3.15 -23.01
N VAL A 510 12.78 -3.03 -22.26
CA VAL A 510 12.95 -2.03 -21.20
C VAL A 510 12.89 -0.60 -21.74
N ARG A 511 13.48 -0.35 -22.92
CA ARG A 511 13.41 0.97 -23.56
C ARG A 511 11.96 1.41 -23.79
N ARG A 512 11.09 0.50 -24.23
CA ARG A 512 9.69 0.81 -24.56
C ARG A 512 8.75 0.76 -23.35
N ASN A 513 8.98 -0.15 -22.40
CA ASN A 513 8.02 -0.47 -21.35
C ASN A 513 8.55 -0.25 -19.92
N GLY A 514 9.81 0.18 -19.75
CA GLY A 514 10.45 0.27 -18.44
C GLY A 514 10.64 -1.12 -17.81
N GLU A 515 10.34 -1.24 -16.52
CA GLU A 515 10.41 -2.50 -15.78
C GLU A 515 9.07 -3.28 -15.81
N ALA A 516 8.16 -2.96 -16.73
CA ALA A 516 6.85 -3.63 -16.86
C ALA A 516 6.91 -5.15 -17.03
N PHE A 517 8.06 -5.69 -17.44
CA PHE A 517 8.30 -7.14 -17.57
C PHE A 517 7.93 -7.86 -16.26
N CYS A 518 8.27 -7.28 -15.11
CA CYS A 518 7.99 -7.84 -13.79
C CYS A 518 6.48 -7.94 -13.45
N SER A 519 5.62 -7.23 -14.17
CA SER A 519 4.17 -7.21 -13.96
C SER A 519 3.36 -7.76 -15.15
N THR A 520 4.01 -8.10 -16.27
CA THR A 520 3.32 -8.54 -17.50
C THR A 520 3.78 -9.89 -18.04
N LEU A 521 5.04 -10.28 -17.84
CA LEU A 521 5.64 -11.47 -18.45
C LEU A 521 6.40 -12.36 -17.45
N CYS A 522 7.00 -11.78 -16.41
CA CYS A 522 7.85 -12.54 -15.49
C CYS A 522 7.08 -13.64 -14.75
N GLY A 523 7.56 -14.88 -14.77
CA GLY A 523 6.97 -16.01 -14.03
C GLY A 523 6.91 -15.78 -12.52
N CYS A 524 7.99 -15.26 -11.92
CA CYS A 524 7.99 -14.85 -10.49
C CYS A 524 7.00 -13.71 -10.24
N GLY A 525 6.88 -12.80 -11.21
CA GLY A 525 5.89 -11.72 -11.20
C GLY A 525 4.46 -12.24 -11.25
N GLY A 526 4.20 -13.34 -11.97
CA GLY A 526 2.90 -13.99 -12.05
C GLY A 526 2.39 -14.41 -10.67
N LEU A 527 3.23 -15.06 -9.85
CA LEU A 527 2.85 -15.43 -8.50
C LEU A 527 2.69 -14.20 -7.57
N ALA A 528 3.58 -13.20 -7.71
CA ALA A 528 3.50 -11.96 -6.94
C ALA A 528 2.24 -11.13 -7.23
N GLU A 529 1.79 -11.06 -8.49
CA GLU A 529 0.62 -10.29 -8.93
C GLU A 529 -0.71 -11.03 -8.70
N THR A 530 -0.67 -12.33 -8.48
CA THR A 530 -1.87 -13.16 -8.27
C THR A 530 -2.02 -13.51 -6.80
N VAL A 531 -1.24 -14.47 -6.31
CA VAL A 531 -1.24 -14.91 -4.90
C VAL A 531 -0.81 -13.78 -3.98
N GLY A 532 0.27 -13.09 -4.35
CA GLY A 532 0.81 -11.99 -3.56
C GLY A 532 -0.10 -10.75 -3.50
N ASP A 533 -1.08 -10.63 -4.39
CA ASP A 533 -1.97 -9.46 -4.48
C ASP A 533 -2.59 -9.05 -3.14
N LEU A 534 -2.87 -10.04 -2.29
CA LEU A 534 -3.45 -9.91 -0.95
C LEU A 534 -2.58 -9.12 0.03
N PHE A 535 -1.26 -9.06 -0.20
CA PHE A 535 -0.29 -8.56 0.78
C PHE A 535 0.43 -7.28 0.35
N ARG A 536 0.06 -6.67 -0.78
CA ARG A 536 0.70 -5.44 -1.32
C ARG A 536 0.82 -4.28 -0.32
N HIS A 537 -0.16 -4.14 0.58
CA HIS A 537 -0.22 -3.05 1.55
C HIS A 537 0.94 -3.13 2.56
N LEU A 538 1.52 -4.32 2.74
CA LEU A 538 2.63 -4.60 3.66
C LEU A 538 4.02 -4.36 3.05
N ALA A 539 4.12 -3.93 1.79
CA ALA A 539 5.40 -3.64 1.16
C ALA A 539 6.20 -2.61 2.00
N PRO A 540 7.48 -2.86 2.34
CA PRO A 540 8.26 -1.96 3.19
C PRO A 540 8.48 -0.61 2.49
N ARG A 541 8.44 0.49 3.24
CA ARG A 541 8.57 1.85 2.71
C ARG A 541 9.58 2.65 3.55
N GLY A 542 10.02 3.78 3.00
CA GLY A 542 10.96 4.70 3.64
C GLY A 542 12.41 4.59 3.13
N ALA A 543 13.28 5.42 3.71
CA ALA A 543 14.63 5.61 3.21
C ALA A 543 15.53 4.37 3.37
N ALA A 544 15.36 3.59 4.46
CA ALA A 544 16.10 2.34 4.61
C ALA A 544 15.63 1.28 3.61
N ALA A 545 14.31 1.18 3.37
CA ALA A 545 13.79 0.30 2.33
C ALA A 545 14.34 0.70 0.95
N LYS A 546 14.39 2.00 0.63
CA LYS A 546 15.00 2.47 -0.62
C LYS A 546 16.49 2.12 -0.71
N ARG A 547 17.26 2.27 0.39
CA ARG A 547 18.68 1.88 0.44
C ARG A 547 18.89 0.38 0.26
N ALA A 548 18.00 -0.45 0.81
CA ALA A 548 18.06 -1.91 0.69
C ALA A 548 17.93 -2.41 -0.77
N GLU A 549 17.36 -1.61 -1.68
CA GLU A 549 17.35 -1.93 -3.13
C GLU A 549 18.76 -2.12 -3.71
N GLY A 550 19.79 -1.55 -3.06
CA GLY A 550 21.19 -1.77 -3.43
C GLY A 550 21.65 -3.22 -3.36
N ALA A 551 20.99 -4.07 -2.56
CA ALA A 551 21.32 -5.50 -2.48
C ALA A 551 21.15 -6.20 -3.84
N GLY A 552 20.12 -5.86 -4.62
CA GLY A 552 19.90 -6.43 -5.94
C GLY A 552 20.99 -6.04 -6.94
N GLN A 553 21.49 -4.80 -6.82
CA GLN A 553 22.63 -4.32 -7.63
C GLN A 553 23.93 -5.03 -7.25
N LEU A 554 24.13 -5.35 -5.97
CA LEU A 554 25.26 -6.16 -5.52
C LEU A 554 25.16 -7.60 -6.06
N ILE A 555 23.99 -8.24 -6.01
CA ILE A 555 23.78 -9.58 -6.56
C ILE A 555 24.03 -9.58 -8.07
N LEU A 556 23.54 -8.58 -8.80
CA LEU A 556 23.84 -8.40 -10.23
C LEU A 556 25.35 -8.30 -10.48
N PHE A 557 26.06 -7.48 -9.69
CA PHE A 557 27.50 -7.32 -9.81
C PHE A 557 28.24 -8.65 -9.58
N MET A 558 27.82 -9.42 -8.58
CA MET A 558 28.38 -10.75 -8.29
C MET A 558 28.01 -11.82 -9.31
N ALA A 559 26.88 -11.68 -10.01
CA ALA A 559 26.46 -12.62 -11.04
C ALA A 559 27.46 -12.67 -12.21
N VAL A 560 28.13 -11.56 -12.54
CA VAL A 560 29.11 -11.49 -13.63
C VAL A 560 30.32 -12.42 -13.40
N PRO A 561 31.12 -12.28 -12.32
CA PRO A 561 32.25 -13.16 -12.08
C PRO A 561 31.82 -14.61 -11.90
N VAL A 562 30.68 -14.89 -11.25
CA VAL A 562 30.14 -16.25 -11.14
C VAL A 562 29.84 -16.84 -12.52
N THR A 563 29.22 -16.08 -13.42
CA THR A 563 28.95 -16.53 -14.80
C THR A 563 30.25 -16.82 -15.54
N LEU A 564 31.26 -15.94 -15.41
CA LEU A 564 32.57 -16.13 -16.05
C LEU A 564 33.31 -17.38 -15.53
N LEU A 565 33.26 -17.64 -14.22
CA LEU A 565 33.88 -18.82 -13.63
C LEU A 565 33.22 -20.11 -14.13
N ILE A 566 31.90 -20.14 -14.22
CA ILE A 566 31.15 -21.31 -14.73
C ILE A 566 31.41 -21.49 -16.23
N LEU A 567 31.48 -20.41 -17.02
CA LEU A 567 31.85 -20.48 -18.43
C LEU A 567 33.26 -21.02 -18.62
N ASN A 568 34.22 -20.61 -17.78
CA ASN A 568 35.56 -21.17 -17.80
C ASN A 568 35.58 -22.66 -17.48
N ASP A 569 34.83 -23.12 -16.48
CA ASP A 569 34.72 -24.54 -16.16
C ASP A 569 34.05 -25.33 -17.31
N ALA A 570 33.04 -24.76 -17.95
CA ALA A 570 32.31 -25.36 -19.06
C ALA A 570 33.19 -25.54 -20.33
N TRP A 571 34.05 -24.57 -20.65
CA TRP A 571 34.83 -24.52 -21.89
C TRP A 571 36.34 -24.72 -21.72
N GLN A 572 36.84 -24.74 -20.49
CA GLN A 572 38.26 -24.87 -20.14
C GLN A 572 39.15 -23.80 -20.80
N PHE A 573 38.70 -22.54 -20.82
CA PHE A 573 39.48 -21.41 -21.40
C PHE A 573 40.83 -21.20 -20.70
N VAL A 574 40.91 -21.50 -19.41
CA VAL A 574 42.13 -21.52 -18.59
C VAL A 574 42.45 -22.97 -18.23
N ALA A 575 43.75 -23.30 -18.16
CA ALA A 575 44.24 -24.66 -17.88
C ALA A 575 43.49 -25.36 -16.73
N ALA A 576 43.16 -26.64 -16.94
CA ALA A 576 42.45 -27.47 -15.99
C ALA A 576 43.14 -27.46 -14.61
N GLY A 577 42.40 -27.11 -13.55
CA GLY A 577 42.90 -27.05 -12.17
C GLY A 577 43.45 -25.70 -11.71
N ALA A 578 43.52 -24.68 -12.59
CA ALA A 578 44.01 -23.34 -12.21
C ALA A 578 43.03 -22.53 -11.34
N LEU A 579 41.72 -22.81 -11.42
CA LEU A 579 40.67 -22.20 -10.60
C LEU A 579 40.00 -23.29 -9.76
N TYR A 580 40.18 -23.22 -8.44
CA TYR A 580 39.65 -24.18 -7.44
C TYR A 580 38.17 -24.53 -7.64
N ASN A 581 37.81 -25.78 -7.35
CA ASN A 581 36.49 -26.46 -7.30
C ASN A 581 35.19 -25.60 -7.33
N VAL A 582 35.02 -24.75 -8.34
CA VAL A 582 33.84 -23.88 -8.56
C VAL A 582 32.58 -24.72 -8.76
N LYS A 583 32.72 -25.91 -9.35
CA LYS A 583 31.63 -26.85 -9.61
C LYS A 583 30.91 -27.27 -8.33
N ALA A 584 31.64 -27.63 -7.27
CA ALA A 584 31.04 -28.00 -5.98
C ALA A 584 30.35 -26.80 -5.30
N PHE A 585 30.94 -25.60 -5.38
CA PHE A 585 30.33 -24.38 -4.85
C PHE A 585 29.05 -24.00 -5.62
N ALA A 586 29.08 -24.01 -6.95
CA ALA A 586 27.94 -23.69 -7.80
C ALA A 586 26.83 -24.75 -7.73
N GLN A 587 27.14 -26.02 -7.46
CA GLN A 587 26.11 -27.07 -7.36
C GLN A 587 25.43 -27.11 -5.98
N SER A 588 26.17 -26.84 -4.89
CA SER A 588 25.64 -26.93 -3.52
C SER A 588 25.19 -25.58 -2.94
N TRP A 589 26.02 -24.53 -3.04
CA TRP A 589 25.72 -23.22 -2.42
C TRP A 589 24.74 -22.39 -3.23
N TYR A 590 24.83 -22.40 -4.57
CA TYR A 590 23.89 -21.67 -5.43
C TYR A 590 22.47 -22.20 -5.25
N GLY A 591 22.28 -23.53 -5.31
CA GLY A 591 20.97 -24.13 -5.07
C GLY A 591 20.42 -23.81 -3.68
N LEU A 592 21.27 -23.81 -2.65
CA LEU A 592 20.85 -23.55 -1.27
C LEU A 592 20.44 -22.10 -1.04
N VAL A 593 21.32 -21.18 -1.40
CA VAL A 593 21.11 -19.76 -1.12
C VAL A 593 20.16 -19.14 -2.14
N VAL A 594 20.31 -19.45 -3.43
CA VAL A 594 19.55 -18.80 -4.51
C VAL A 594 18.18 -19.45 -4.72
N ASP A 595 18.09 -20.78 -4.87
CA ASP A 595 16.81 -21.43 -5.15
C ASP A 595 15.94 -21.48 -3.88
N PHE A 596 16.45 -22.01 -2.76
CA PHE A 596 15.64 -22.23 -1.56
C PHE A 596 15.46 -20.98 -0.70
N TRP A 597 16.55 -20.37 -0.22
CA TRP A 597 16.43 -19.21 0.69
C TRP A 597 15.90 -17.97 0.00
N LEU A 598 16.45 -17.64 -1.16
CA LEU A 598 16.16 -16.39 -1.84
C LEU A 598 14.90 -16.46 -2.72
N ALA A 599 14.77 -17.47 -3.59
CA ALA A 599 13.62 -17.56 -4.48
C ALA A 599 12.36 -18.15 -3.79
N SER A 600 12.51 -19.01 -2.77
CA SER A 600 11.37 -19.69 -2.13
C SER A 600 10.96 -19.01 -0.81
N ILE A 601 11.88 -18.90 0.16
CA ILE A 601 11.56 -18.28 1.46
C ILE A 601 11.37 -16.76 1.33
N ALA A 602 12.36 -16.03 0.83
CA ALA A 602 12.23 -14.58 0.64
C ALA A 602 11.25 -14.20 -0.49
N GLY A 603 10.99 -15.13 -1.41
CA GLY A 603 10.10 -14.96 -2.54
C GLY A 603 8.61 -15.08 -2.23
N VAL A 604 8.19 -15.86 -1.23
CA VAL A 604 6.75 -16.09 -0.98
C VAL A 604 6.40 -16.23 0.52
N ALA A 605 7.27 -16.81 1.35
CA ALA A 605 7.00 -16.95 2.79
C ALA A 605 6.81 -15.59 3.48
N LEU A 606 7.57 -14.60 3.04
CA LEU A 606 7.55 -13.26 3.62
C LEU A 606 6.39 -12.38 3.14
N TYR A 607 5.51 -12.87 2.25
CA TYR A 607 4.38 -12.08 1.76
C TYR A 607 3.52 -11.49 2.88
N PRO A 608 3.07 -12.26 3.90
CA PRO A 608 2.23 -11.72 4.97
C PRO A 608 2.94 -10.77 5.95
N VAL A 609 4.24 -10.51 5.76
CA VAL A 609 5.05 -9.66 6.65
C VAL A 609 5.61 -8.46 5.91
N LEU A 610 6.17 -8.67 4.71
CA LEU A 610 6.91 -7.66 3.93
C LEU A 610 6.31 -7.42 2.54
N GLY A 611 5.12 -7.97 2.28
CA GLY A 611 4.40 -7.79 1.02
C GLY A 611 4.92 -8.66 -0.13
N ASN A 612 4.30 -8.48 -1.30
CA ASN A 612 4.36 -9.45 -2.38
C ASN A 612 5.56 -9.38 -3.32
N ARG A 613 6.46 -8.41 -3.12
CA ARG A 613 7.58 -8.17 -4.05
C ARG A 613 8.92 -7.99 -3.35
N VAL A 614 9.11 -8.57 -2.18
CA VAL A 614 10.38 -8.54 -1.43
C VAL A 614 11.53 -9.06 -2.28
N TRP A 615 11.38 -10.27 -2.84
CA TRP A 615 12.35 -10.86 -3.77
C TRP A 615 12.60 -9.97 -4.98
N CYS A 616 11.53 -9.62 -5.70
CA CYS A 616 11.63 -8.80 -6.91
C CYS A 616 12.30 -7.46 -6.64
N ARG A 617 12.04 -6.84 -5.49
CA ARG A 617 12.55 -5.50 -5.16
C ARG A 617 14.00 -5.52 -4.69
N PHE A 618 14.35 -6.44 -3.79
CA PHE A 618 15.64 -6.38 -3.08
C PHE A 618 16.68 -7.33 -3.62
N PHE A 619 16.29 -8.44 -4.25
CA PHE A 619 17.21 -9.55 -4.50
C PHE A 619 17.23 -10.04 -5.94
N CYS A 620 16.19 -9.77 -6.74
CA CYS A 620 16.13 -10.22 -8.13
C CYS A 620 17.19 -9.53 -9.01
N PRO A 621 18.18 -10.26 -9.55
CA PRO A 621 19.25 -9.67 -10.35
C PRO A 621 18.76 -9.20 -11.72
N LEU A 622 17.75 -9.87 -12.30
CA LEU A 622 17.18 -9.45 -13.59
C LEU A 622 16.46 -8.11 -13.47
N ARG A 623 15.75 -7.88 -12.37
CA ARG A 623 15.18 -6.55 -12.11
C ARG A 623 16.29 -5.51 -11.94
N ALA A 624 17.34 -5.80 -11.16
CA ALA A 624 18.46 -4.87 -11.00
C ALA A 624 19.15 -4.54 -12.34
N TYR A 625 19.26 -5.52 -13.25
CA TYR A 625 19.75 -5.32 -14.61
C TYR A 625 18.81 -4.40 -15.41
N MET A 626 17.51 -4.69 -15.42
CA MET A 626 16.52 -3.84 -16.08
C MET A 626 16.50 -2.43 -15.50
N GLU A 627 16.66 -2.25 -14.19
CA GLU A 627 16.72 -0.94 -13.53
C GLU A 627 17.90 -0.09 -14.08
N ARG A 628 19.08 -0.68 -14.27
CA ARG A 628 20.26 0.01 -14.83
C ARG A 628 20.00 0.50 -16.26
N LEU A 629 19.26 -0.27 -17.04
CA LEU A 629 18.84 0.08 -18.39
C LEU A 629 17.72 1.13 -18.37
N ALA A 630 16.70 0.92 -17.53
CA ALA A 630 15.49 1.73 -17.45
C ALA A 630 15.79 3.16 -16.99
N ARG A 631 16.70 3.34 -16.02
CA ARG A 631 17.14 4.68 -15.55
C ARG A 631 17.54 5.60 -16.71
N ARG A 632 18.18 5.04 -17.74
CA ARG A 632 18.70 5.78 -18.90
C ARG A 632 17.75 5.78 -20.09
N PHE A 633 17.11 4.65 -20.37
CA PHE A 633 16.46 4.43 -21.67
C PHE A 633 14.94 4.26 -21.60
N ALA A 634 14.34 4.05 -20.42
CA ALA A 634 12.90 3.86 -20.31
C ALA A 634 12.16 5.16 -20.66
N LYS A 635 11.18 5.02 -21.56
CA LYS A 635 10.31 6.11 -21.97
C LYS A 635 9.04 6.24 -21.14
N VAL A 636 8.65 5.24 -20.36
CA VAL A 636 7.37 5.25 -19.64
C VAL A 636 7.53 5.85 -18.25
N ALA A 637 6.56 6.68 -17.86
CA ALA A 637 6.44 7.24 -16.52
C ALA A 637 4.97 7.27 -16.07
N ILE A 638 4.76 7.44 -14.77
CA ILE A 638 3.46 7.80 -14.21
C ILE A 638 3.47 9.32 -14.00
N LEU A 639 2.50 10.00 -14.60
CA LEU A 639 2.35 11.44 -14.55
C LEU A 639 1.23 11.81 -13.58
N SER A 640 1.28 13.02 -13.03
CA SER A 640 0.30 13.51 -12.05
C SER A 640 -0.22 14.90 -12.40
N ASN A 641 -1.52 15.13 -12.24
CA ASN A 641 -2.12 16.46 -12.27
C ASN A 641 -2.12 17.14 -10.87
N ASN A 642 -2.86 18.25 -10.73
CA ASN A 642 -2.91 19.05 -9.50
C ASN A 642 -4.00 18.65 -8.49
N LYS A 643 -4.84 17.65 -8.79
CA LYS A 643 -5.99 17.24 -7.96
C LYS A 643 -5.62 16.40 -6.72
N CYS A 644 -4.32 16.20 -6.43
CA CYS A 644 -3.90 15.36 -5.31
C CYS A 644 -4.43 15.88 -3.96
N ILE A 645 -5.12 15.01 -3.22
CA ILE A 645 -5.67 15.31 -1.87
C ILE A 645 -4.89 14.62 -0.74
N SER A 646 -3.76 13.98 -1.04
CA SER A 646 -2.93 13.30 -0.03
C SER A 646 -3.63 12.14 0.70
N CYS A 647 -4.49 11.39 0.00
CA CYS A 647 -5.19 10.25 0.60
C CYS A 647 -4.32 9.00 0.78
N GLY A 648 -3.19 8.87 0.06
CA GLY A 648 -2.27 7.74 0.22
C GLY A 648 -2.67 6.41 -0.43
N GLU A 649 -3.82 6.33 -1.13
CA GLU A 649 -4.29 5.09 -1.76
C GLU A 649 -3.31 4.54 -2.81
N CYS A 650 -2.72 5.43 -3.60
CA CYS A 650 -1.70 5.06 -4.59
C CYS A 650 -0.43 4.48 -3.93
N THR A 651 0.01 5.03 -2.79
CA THR A 651 1.16 4.53 -2.03
C THR A 651 0.85 3.20 -1.34
N ARG A 652 -0.37 3.05 -0.78
CA ARG A 652 -0.86 1.83 -0.14
C ARG A 652 -0.87 0.64 -1.08
N HIS A 653 -1.35 0.86 -2.31
CA HIS A 653 -1.44 -0.20 -3.31
C HIS A 653 -0.16 -0.41 -4.13
N CYS A 654 0.88 0.40 -3.90
CA CYS A 654 2.16 0.20 -4.57
C CYS A 654 2.87 -1.05 -4.05
N GLN A 655 2.89 -2.10 -4.87
CA GLN A 655 3.53 -3.39 -4.57
C GLN A 655 5.06 -3.28 -4.40
N MET A 656 5.67 -2.26 -4.99
CA MET A 656 7.10 -1.98 -4.84
C MET A 656 7.40 -1.08 -3.62
N GLY A 657 6.40 -0.74 -2.80
CA GLY A 657 6.59 0.09 -1.61
C GLY A 657 7.13 1.50 -1.91
N ILE A 658 6.73 2.07 -3.06
CA ILE A 658 7.07 3.44 -3.46
C ILE A 658 6.04 4.39 -2.86
N ASP A 659 6.49 5.53 -2.33
CA ASP A 659 5.61 6.61 -1.90
C ASP A 659 5.10 7.42 -3.11
N VAL A 660 4.19 6.81 -3.88
CA VAL A 660 3.60 7.39 -5.10
C VAL A 660 2.91 8.72 -4.81
N MET A 661 2.27 8.85 -3.65
CA MET A 661 1.59 10.07 -3.22
C MET A 661 2.56 11.25 -3.15
N ALA A 662 3.79 11.07 -2.66
CA ALA A 662 4.78 12.14 -2.59
C ALA A 662 5.17 12.68 -3.98
N TYR A 663 5.22 11.82 -5.01
CA TYR A 663 5.42 12.26 -6.40
C TYR A 663 4.22 13.07 -6.88
N ALA A 664 3.01 12.57 -6.64
CA ALA A 664 1.77 13.23 -7.04
C ALA A 664 1.58 14.62 -6.39
N GLN A 665 1.87 14.75 -5.09
CA GLN A 665 1.77 16.01 -4.35
C GLN A 665 2.73 17.07 -4.89
N ARG A 666 3.95 16.66 -5.23
CA ARG A 666 4.97 17.53 -5.80
C ARG A 666 4.80 17.76 -7.30
N GLN A 667 3.77 17.15 -7.88
CA GLN A 667 3.54 17.10 -9.32
C GLN A 667 4.79 16.68 -10.10
N ARG A 668 5.47 15.65 -9.62
CA ARG A 668 6.65 15.08 -10.28
C ARG A 668 6.25 13.79 -10.98
N GLU A 669 6.82 13.58 -12.17
CA GLU A 669 6.71 12.27 -12.81
C GLU A 669 7.39 11.19 -11.96
N LEU A 670 6.76 10.02 -11.86
CA LEU A 670 7.31 8.82 -11.27
C LEU A 670 7.85 7.93 -12.41
N SER A 671 9.18 7.97 -12.62
CA SER A 671 9.88 7.21 -13.65
C SER A 671 10.88 6.22 -13.04
N ASN A 672 11.48 5.33 -13.84
CA ASN A 672 12.60 4.48 -13.37
C ASN A 672 13.90 5.27 -13.12
N GLY A 673 13.93 6.59 -13.31
CA GLY A 673 15.12 7.41 -13.06
C GLY A 673 15.52 7.41 -11.57
N ASP A 674 14.54 7.53 -10.67
CA ASP A 674 14.74 7.61 -9.22
C ASP A 674 13.91 6.59 -8.43
N SER A 675 13.13 5.75 -9.11
CA SER A 675 12.22 4.80 -8.47
C SER A 675 12.37 3.36 -8.99
N ALA A 676 11.88 2.43 -8.18
CA ALA A 676 11.79 0.99 -8.48
C ALA A 676 10.48 0.63 -9.21
N CYS A 677 9.86 1.57 -9.93
CA CYS A 677 8.53 1.39 -10.47
C CYS A 677 8.51 0.30 -11.55
N ILE A 678 7.58 -0.65 -11.44
CA ILE A 678 7.38 -1.74 -12.42
C ILE A 678 6.23 -1.46 -13.39
N GLN A 679 5.76 -0.21 -13.47
CA GLN A 679 4.72 0.23 -14.40
C GLN A 679 3.43 -0.62 -14.40
N CYS A 680 3.06 -1.22 -13.26
CA CYS A 680 1.88 -2.07 -13.18
C CYS A 680 0.54 -1.29 -13.29
N GLY A 681 0.56 0.03 -13.08
CA GLY A 681 -0.60 0.91 -13.27
C GLY A 681 -1.67 0.85 -12.19
N ILE A 682 -1.47 0.08 -11.12
CA ILE A 682 -2.48 -0.10 -10.06
C ILE A 682 -2.70 1.20 -9.28
N CYS A 683 -1.64 1.97 -9.04
CA CYS A 683 -1.74 3.27 -8.39
C CYS A 683 -2.60 4.27 -9.18
N VAL A 684 -2.67 4.12 -10.51
CA VAL A 684 -3.54 4.92 -11.39
C VAL A 684 -4.99 4.54 -11.15
N GLU A 685 -5.30 3.25 -11.21
CA GLU A 685 -6.66 2.73 -11.06
C GLU A 685 -7.27 2.98 -9.67
N VAL A 686 -6.48 2.85 -8.61
CA VAL A 686 -6.98 3.10 -7.25
C VAL A 686 -7.02 4.59 -6.89
N CYS A 687 -6.58 5.49 -7.76
CA CYS A 687 -6.57 6.92 -7.45
C CYS A 687 -8.00 7.47 -7.49
N PRO A 688 -8.61 7.84 -6.35
CA PRO A 688 -10.01 8.24 -6.32
C PRO A 688 -10.28 9.61 -6.97
N MET A 689 -9.22 10.39 -7.22
CA MET A 689 -9.26 11.75 -7.74
C MET A 689 -8.78 11.83 -9.20
N ASP A 690 -8.53 10.68 -9.83
CA ASP A 690 -7.97 10.59 -11.20
C ASP A 690 -6.74 11.50 -11.40
N VAL A 691 -5.82 11.44 -10.43
CA VAL A 691 -4.62 12.30 -10.42
C VAL A 691 -3.55 11.74 -11.33
N LEU A 692 -3.45 10.42 -11.39
CA LEU A 692 -2.32 9.70 -11.96
C LEU A 692 -2.71 9.12 -13.32
N ARG A 693 -1.79 9.17 -14.29
CA ARG A 693 -1.93 8.47 -15.58
C ARG A 693 -0.61 7.86 -16.02
N LEU A 694 -0.67 6.82 -16.85
CA LEU A 694 0.51 6.35 -17.60
C LEU A 694 0.77 7.31 -18.77
N GLY A 695 2.03 7.65 -19.01
CA GLY A 695 2.46 8.51 -20.11
C GLY A 695 3.94 8.35 -20.41
N GLU A 696 4.46 9.19 -21.31
CA GLU A 696 5.90 9.22 -21.60
C GLU A 696 6.68 10.19 -20.69
N ARG A 697 7.92 9.80 -20.41
CA ARG A 697 8.89 10.54 -19.61
C ARG A 697 9.19 11.88 -20.28
N GLY A 698 9.05 12.96 -19.54
CA GLY A 698 9.25 14.32 -20.05
C GLY A 698 7.99 14.99 -20.60
N GLU A 699 6.89 14.27 -20.83
CA GLU A 699 5.59 14.87 -21.20
C GLU A 699 5.12 15.92 -20.17
N TRP A 700 5.49 15.72 -18.90
CA TRP A 700 5.21 16.65 -17.80
C TRP A 700 5.62 18.11 -18.12
N LYS A 701 6.70 18.33 -18.87
CA LYS A 701 7.21 19.68 -19.18
C LYS A 701 6.40 20.43 -20.22
N LEU A 702 5.50 19.76 -20.94
CA LEU A 702 4.69 20.36 -22.02
C LEU A 702 3.27 20.76 -21.56
N ALA A 703 2.89 20.42 -20.33
CA ALA A 703 1.55 20.62 -19.78
C ALA A 703 1.47 21.67 -18.65
N ILE A 704 2.55 22.44 -18.43
CA ILE A 704 2.62 23.55 -17.47
C ILE A 704 2.71 24.87 -18.23
#